data_AF-A0A1F9RBC9-F1
#
_entry.id   AF-A0A1F9RBC9-F1
#
_cell.length_a   1.000
_cell.length_b   1.000
_cell.length_c   1.000
_cell.angle_alpha   90.00
_cell.angle_beta   90.00
_cell.angle_gamma   90.00
#
_symmetry.space_group_name_H-M   'P 1'
#
loop_
_entity.id
_entity.type
_entity.pdbx_description
1 polymer ?
#
loop_
_entity_poly.entity_id
_entity_poly.type
_entity_poly.pdbx_seq_one_letter_code
_entity_poly.pdbx_strand_id
1 'polypeptide(L)'
;MKRACPGLIALLLVPAVYAAEPTALFLLDAQPNVRQYAMGGVLSSLSFTDAASQPWELGYAVSPAIHLSHWPGAVKESQYNFVSAVVPGRGLGGFSVSYLNYGTGSETVEELDGTTRSIQLESNKLLSLGWGRAIGEKFYAGGALKYLSSTLADTYSANAALGDLGLVYRSLDDKYTFGAAVVNFGGKLKYYETQEPVPTQIKLGHTRKLRPAPGQKVVLGLGYATSAAEKNYSAGAEWFPNIPFVSVRAGVNKNEEGATFAGGLGLNWGNFALDFGYDLSSQKVEEEQSPLRFALNWTFGPSGQYAAAEKYLARGMKKKAMALWGDVRPSEPRYAQAREAIRQYANPPELYAEARLVDANGDGTLSPGETGEIVVTVGNRGRGYAASPKCVVSLPGAIPARFEKLLFTAAPKKSVPPPAEIAQAAPSQYKSLDDLAPQDPGASPDASMKLLEGNLPELPEAEVPPAGTDQAAAAAAPAPTGGFKVLPDAEGSVAPGLRVGAYNGQLSGLEPGQTAVVKVPVTASAESERSSLEFTIQVEDARGFTAESVLFAVTLKGFTPPQLALARYTFKEDGTGNSEGNGNGIIERGERVELTGYVVNAGLTEARRATWAVEGGQGIKISLPSERDLGVLRPGQFRKVVFNFGLPADYSGGNQLPVVLNISEERLRFGRQQQLKLALGSFYRDPIEPVFPDLETSAALAAVPALPGPVSDAQAQTVIRQIADTPPELEFEKQVLKDGDLNGNGVYEPGETVKIKVAIRNTGGQAARNVRVAIAGDETAAALLGGHSAGDIPPGGSRAVLLQAQVPNSVPRKESSFSIKVTEARGFSASTLEETRLAFQPKETKIIKQLAGLLPVPRDNSGKRPNAAAVVVGIGGYKNFSALNYAAADARLAAQYLGGVMGVPEENIKLAVDGDATKTTIVDKWADWLASKPGLDTIIFYFAGHGLPDPANPKEGDTFLVPADGDPEARGTLINLRDLIARLEGSTAKNVLVLLDACYSGLKGSRGLMAGPLFRQQKAVVLSGANNGQASFEFEKAGHGYFTYYMLLGLKGQADAAPYGNSDGAVTDSELCAYVKASMFEATSGRQTPVCSNEGKLEMGRYR
;
A
#
# COMPACT_ATOMS: atom_id res chain seq x y z
N MET A 1 -3.79 -41.72 -25.97
CA MET A 1 -2.32 -41.65 -25.78
C MET A 1 -1.82 -40.28 -26.23
N LYS A 2 -0.78 -39.75 -25.56
CA LYS A 2 -0.11 -38.43 -25.73
C LYS A 2 -0.74 -37.22 -25.02
N ARG A 3 -0.38 -37.06 -23.74
CA ARG A 3 0.36 -35.91 -23.17
C ARG A 3 0.65 -36.23 -21.70
N ALA A 4 1.90 -36.63 -21.45
CA ALA A 4 2.42 -36.97 -20.13
C ALA A 4 2.67 -35.68 -19.32
N CYS A 5 2.19 -35.65 -18.08
CA CYS A 5 2.56 -34.62 -17.10
C CYS A 5 3.92 -34.96 -16.50
N PRO A 6 4.94 -34.09 -16.59
CA PRO A 6 6.13 -34.19 -15.75
C PRO A 6 5.83 -33.49 -14.43
N GLY A 7 5.57 -34.25 -13.37
CA GLY A 7 5.20 -33.69 -12.07
C GLY A 7 5.20 -34.75 -10.98
N LEU A 8 6.27 -35.55 -10.91
CA LEU A 8 6.46 -36.52 -9.83
C LEU A 8 7.96 -36.83 -9.62
N ILE A 9 8.81 -35.81 -9.53
CA ILE A 9 10.22 -35.97 -9.16
C ILE A 9 10.62 -34.78 -8.27
N ALA A 10 10.27 -34.82 -6.99
CA ALA A 10 10.80 -33.92 -5.95
C ALA A 10 10.44 -34.44 -4.54
N LEU A 11 10.70 -35.72 -4.27
CA LEU A 11 10.62 -36.29 -2.91
C LEU A 11 11.72 -37.35 -2.66
N LEU A 12 12.89 -37.16 -3.26
CA LEU A 12 13.99 -38.14 -3.27
C LEU A 12 15.36 -37.56 -2.83
N LEU A 13 15.38 -36.57 -1.95
CA LEU A 13 16.64 -36.12 -1.33
C LEU A 13 16.48 -35.96 0.18
N VAL A 14 16.31 -37.09 0.87
CA VAL A 14 16.70 -37.22 2.28
C VAL A 14 17.97 -38.07 2.26
N PRO A 15 19.11 -37.59 2.82
CA PRO A 15 20.30 -38.42 2.94
C PRO A 15 19.94 -39.65 3.79
N ALA A 16 20.11 -40.83 3.21
CA ALA A 16 19.87 -42.10 3.90
C ALA A 16 20.98 -42.29 4.95
N VAL A 17 20.67 -41.93 6.20
CA VAL A 17 21.49 -42.29 7.35
C VAL A 17 20.99 -43.63 7.85
N TYR A 18 21.64 -44.70 7.41
CA TYR A 18 21.35 -46.07 7.85
C TYR A 18 22.06 -46.32 9.20
N ALA A 19 21.29 -46.73 10.21
CA ALA A 19 21.81 -47.29 11.47
C ALA A 19 21.03 -48.57 11.81
N ALA A 20 21.74 -49.48 12.50
CA ALA A 20 21.49 -50.90 12.75
C ALA A 20 20.08 -51.33 13.23
N GLU A 21 19.81 -52.64 13.21
CA GLU A 21 18.52 -53.26 13.55
C GLU A 21 18.09 -53.04 15.02
N PRO A 22 16.85 -52.56 15.28
CA PRO A 22 16.24 -52.52 16.60
C PRO A 22 15.36 -53.75 16.88
N THR A 23 15.43 -54.28 18.10
CA THR A 23 14.64 -55.43 18.59
C THR A 23 13.38 -55.03 19.38
N ALA A 24 13.20 -53.75 19.75
CA ALA A 24 12.09 -53.29 20.63
C ALA A 24 11.03 -52.39 19.94
N LEU A 25 10.94 -52.35 18.61
CA LEU A 25 10.18 -51.30 17.89
C LEU A 25 8.97 -51.73 17.06
N PHE A 26 8.45 -52.94 17.26
CA PHE A 26 7.21 -53.42 16.61
C PHE A 26 6.02 -52.44 16.77
N LEU A 27 5.99 -51.61 17.83
CA LEU A 27 4.93 -50.64 18.07
C LEU A 27 4.81 -49.58 16.96
N LEU A 28 5.94 -49.13 16.40
CA LEU A 28 5.94 -48.13 15.34
C LEU A 28 5.50 -48.71 13.98
N ASP A 29 5.48 -50.03 13.88
CA ASP A 29 4.98 -50.81 12.74
C ASP A 29 3.60 -51.41 12.99
N ALA A 30 3.14 -51.43 14.24
CA ALA A 30 1.81 -51.88 14.61
C ALA A 30 0.78 -50.98 13.92
N GLN A 31 0.03 -51.54 12.97
CA GLN A 31 -1.05 -50.85 12.26
C GLN A 31 -2.29 -50.80 13.17
N PRO A 32 -2.59 -49.67 13.83
CA PRO A 32 -3.67 -49.64 14.81
C PRO A 32 -5.04 -49.62 14.10
N ASN A 33 -5.09 -49.07 12.90
CA ASN A 33 -6.31 -49.05 12.10
C ASN A 33 -6.61 -50.45 11.54
N VAL A 34 -7.60 -51.12 12.12
CA VAL A 34 -8.00 -52.50 11.76
C VAL A 34 -8.46 -52.61 10.30
N ARG A 35 -9.10 -51.57 9.73
CA ARG A 35 -9.47 -51.54 8.31
C ARG A 35 -8.22 -51.57 7.42
N GLN A 36 -7.16 -50.87 7.79
CA GLN A 36 -5.90 -50.88 7.06
C GLN A 36 -5.13 -52.19 7.23
N TYR A 37 -5.12 -52.74 8.45
CA TYR A 37 -4.54 -54.05 8.73
C TYR A 37 -5.18 -55.15 7.87
N ALA A 38 -6.51 -55.25 7.88
CA ALA A 38 -7.26 -56.22 7.07
C ALA A 38 -7.08 -56.05 5.55
N MET A 39 -6.55 -54.91 5.12
CA MET A 39 -6.17 -54.62 3.73
C MET A 39 -4.70 -54.98 3.45
N GLY A 40 -4.07 -55.82 4.27
CA GLY A 40 -2.67 -56.19 4.12
C GLY A 40 -1.72 -55.05 4.46
N GLY A 41 -2.21 -54.05 5.21
CA GLY A 41 -1.40 -52.91 5.57
C GLY A 41 -1.09 -51.97 4.41
N VAL A 42 -2.01 -51.77 3.46
CA VAL A 42 -1.83 -50.74 2.42
C VAL A 42 -1.61 -49.39 3.08
N LEU A 43 -0.36 -48.97 3.11
CA LEU A 43 0.11 -47.77 3.79
C LEU A 43 -0.13 -46.56 2.88
N SER A 44 -0.85 -45.56 3.39
CA SER A 44 -1.25 -44.31 2.74
C SER A 44 -2.41 -44.45 1.75
N SER A 45 -3.46 -43.64 1.96
CA SER A 45 -4.60 -43.29 1.09
C SER A 45 -6.00 -43.84 1.43
N LEU A 46 -6.17 -44.52 2.55
CA LEU A 46 -7.44 -45.17 2.90
C LEU A 46 -8.37 -44.32 3.77
N SER A 47 -7.86 -43.63 4.79
CA SER A 47 -8.67 -42.93 5.79
C SER A 47 -7.86 -41.95 6.65
N PHE A 48 -8.42 -40.76 6.87
CA PHE A 48 -7.85 -39.77 7.79
C PHE A 48 -8.00 -40.13 9.28
N THR A 49 -8.70 -41.21 9.61
CA THR A 49 -8.90 -41.65 11.02
C THR A 49 -7.67 -42.35 11.61
N ASP A 50 -6.67 -42.71 10.80
CA ASP A 50 -5.37 -43.17 11.28
C ASP A 50 -4.37 -42.00 11.39
N ALA A 51 -4.74 -40.98 12.16
CA ALA A 51 -4.00 -39.73 12.18
C ALA A 51 -2.63 -39.82 12.88
N ALA A 52 -2.40 -40.88 13.67
CA ALA A 52 -1.12 -41.14 14.33
C ALA A 52 -0.02 -41.53 13.34
N SER A 53 -0.39 -42.24 12.27
CA SER A 53 0.54 -42.74 11.25
C SER A 53 0.44 -42.00 9.91
N GLN A 54 -0.69 -41.31 9.68
CA GLN A 54 -1.02 -40.66 8.39
C GLN A 54 -1.59 -39.23 8.58
N PRO A 55 -0.89 -38.31 9.27
CA PRO A 55 -1.39 -36.96 9.59
C PRO A 55 -1.64 -36.08 8.35
N TRP A 56 -0.99 -36.33 7.22
CA TRP A 56 -1.24 -35.60 5.97
C TRP A 56 -2.65 -35.80 5.41
N GLU A 57 -3.33 -36.89 5.79
CA GLU A 57 -4.71 -37.16 5.39
C GLU A 57 -5.72 -36.22 6.10
N LEU A 58 -5.31 -35.58 7.19
CA LEU A 58 -6.10 -34.57 7.89
C LEU A 58 -6.43 -33.36 7.00
N GLY A 59 -5.60 -33.09 5.98
CA GLY A 59 -5.84 -32.00 5.04
C GLY A 59 -7.15 -32.11 4.27
N TYR A 60 -7.65 -33.34 4.08
CA TYR A 60 -8.95 -33.60 3.43
C TYR A 60 -10.04 -34.03 4.43
N ALA A 61 -9.75 -34.08 5.73
CA ALA A 61 -10.77 -34.32 6.75
C ALA A 61 -11.75 -33.15 6.79
N VAL A 62 -13.03 -33.43 6.53
CA VAL A 62 -14.12 -32.43 6.55
C VAL A 62 -15.10 -32.62 7.70
N SER A 63 -14.95 -33.70 8.47
CA SER A 63 -15.77 -34.03 9.64
C SER A 63 -14.89 -34.38 10.83
N PRO A 64 -15.26 -34.02 12.06
CA PRO A 64 -14.63 -34.57 13.25
C PRO A 64 -14.83 -36.08 13.33
N ALA A 65 -13.87 -36.79 13.91
CA ALA A 65 -13.97 -38.25 14.09
C ALA A 65 -13.19 -38.74 15.32
N ILE A 66 -13.62 -39.88 15.87
CA ILE A 66 -12.93 -40.65 16.90
C ILE A 66 -12.70 -42.07 16.39
N HIS A 67 -11.53 -42.62 16.66
CA HIS A 67 -11.19 -44.02 16.40
C HIS A 67 -10.64 -44.67 17.66
N LEU A 68 -11.13 -45.85 17.98
CA LEU A 68 -10.64 -46.70 19.07
C LEU A 68 -10.28 -48.07 18.48
N SER A 69 -9.15 -48.66 18.87
CA SER A 69 -8.85 -50.04 18.50
C SER A 69 -8.19 -50.79 19.65
N HIS A 70 -8.48 -52.08 19.69
CA HIS A 70 -7.94 -53.02 20.66
C HIS A 70 -7.46 -54.28 19.94
N TRP A 71 -6.26 -54.73 20.29
CA TRP A 71 -5.69 -55.98 19.82
C TRP A 71 -5.05 -56.72 21.00
N PRO A 72 -5.60 -57.87 21.42
CA PRO A 72 -4.93 -58.78 22.37
C PRO A 72 -3.66 -59.33 21.74
N GLY A 73 -2.51 -59.16 22.40
CA GLY A 73 -1.20 -59.47 21.86
C GLY A 73 -0.80 -60.95 21.91
N ALA A 74 0.47 -61.21 21.60
CA ALA A 74 1.08 -62.51 21.32
C ALA A 74 1.82 -63.19 22.49
N VAL A 75 2.09 -62.43 23.55
CA VAL A 75 2.74 -62.90 24.80
C VAL A 75 1.68 -62.90 25.90
N LYS A 76 1.72 -63.84 26.85
CA LYS A 76 0.79 -63.90 28.00
C LYS A 76 0.39 -62.51 28.50
N GLU A 77 -0.92 -62.24 28.40
CA GLU A 77 -1.59 -61.02 28.86
C GLU A 77 -1.20 -59.69 28.16
N SER A 78 -0.46 -59.73 27.05
CA SER A 78 -0.11 -58.52 26.29
C SER A 78 -1.31 -57.88 25.60
N GLN A 79 -1.32 -56.54 25.50
CA GLN A 79 -2.42 -55.78 24.91
C GLN A 79 -1.93 -54.57 24.13
N TYR A 80 -2.63 -54.27 23.04
CA TYR A 80 -2.45 -53.06 22.22
C TYR A 80 -3.74 -52.25 22.23
N ASN A 81 -3.63 -50.99 22.63
CA ASN A 81 -4.75 -50.06 22.72
C ASN A 81 -4.41 -48.78 21.96
N PHE A 82 -5.34 -48.31 21.14
CA PHE A 82 -5.17 -47.05 20.40
C PHE A 82 -6.45 -46.22 20.45
N VAL A 83 -6.25 -44.91 20.63
CA VAL A 83 -7.30 -43.90 20.52
C VAL A 83 -6.79 -42.75 19.67
N SER A 84 -7.64 -42.23 18.79
CA SER A 84 -7.40 -40.95 18.12
C SER A 84 -8.66 -40.11 18.02
N ALA A 85 -8.46 -38.79 18.05
CA ALA A 85 -9.47 -37.78 17.79
C ALA A 85 -8.99 -36.84 16.69
N VAL A 86 -9.85 -36.57 15.72
CA VAL A 86 -9.59 -35.70 14.57
C VAL A 86 -10.57 -34.54 14.57
N VAL A 87 -10.06 -33.32 14.40
CA VAL A 87 -10.85 -32.09 14.36
C VAL A 87 -10.45 -31.26 13.13
N PRO A 88 -11.37 -31.01 12.19
CA PRO A 88 -11.11 -30.12 11.09
C PRO A 88 -11.21 -28.63 11.47
N GLY A 89 -10.17 -27.84 11.19
CA GLY A 89 -10.13 -26.39 11.40
C GLY A 89 -10.63 -25.58 10.19
N ARG A 90 -11.22 -24.41 10.44
CA ARG A 90 -11.64 -23.45 9.40
C ARG A 90 -10.41 -22.72 8.86
N GLY A 91 -10.00 -23.02 7.62
CA GLY A 91 -8.84 -22.40 6.95
C GLY A 91 -7.45 -22.85 7.45
N LEU A 92 -7.33 -23.24 8.73
CA LEU A 92 -6.07 -23.64 9.36
C LEU A 92 -5.60 -25.07 9.06
N GLY A 93 -6.44 -25.91 8.44
CA GLY A 93 -6.19 -27.35 8.26
C GLY A 93 -6.86 -28.22 9.32
N GLY A 94 -6.70 -29.54 9.24
CA GLY A 94 -7.16 -30.51 10.21
C GLY A 94 -6.09 -30.84 11.25
N PHE A 95 -6.52 -31.16 12.46
CA PHE A 95 -5.69 -31.47 13.61
C PHE A 95 -6.07 -32.84 14.18
N SER A 96 -5.11 -33.51 14.81
CA SER A 96 -5.36 -34.74 15.53
C SER A 96 -4.56 -34.86 16.82
N VAL A 97 -5.13 -35.58 17.77
CA VAL A 97 -4.43 -36.12 18.93
C VAL A 97 -4.64 -37.63 18.95
N SER A 98 -3.59 -38.39 19.22
CA SER A 98 -3.68 -39.84 19.31
C SER A 98 -2.73 -40.41 20.35
N TYR A 99 -3.15 -41.51 20.96
CA TYR A 99 -2.41 -42.22 21.98
C TYR A 99 -2.45 -43.70 21.68
N LEU A 100 -1.29 -44.32 21.63
CA LEU A 100 -1.11 -45.75 21.43
C LEU A 100 -0.35 -46.31 22.63
N ASN A 101 -0.85 -47.38 23.23
CA ASN A 101 -0.20 -48.09 24.30
C ASN A 101 -0.07 -49.58 23.98
N TYR A 102 1.11 -50.11 24.27
CA TYR A 102 1.38 -51.53 24.35
C TYR A 102 1.88 -51.87 25.75
N GLY A 103 1.47 -53.00 26.29
CA GLY A 103 2.05 -53.55 27.50
C GLY A 103 1.98 -55.07 27.47
N THR A 104 2.99 -55.71 28.06
CA THR A 104 2.99 -57.16 28.31
C THR A 104 2.28 -57.50 29.63
N GLY A 105 2.02 -58.78 29.88
CA GLY A 105 1.75 -59.26 31.23
C GLY A 105 2.94 -59.05 32.18
N SER A 106 2.72 -59.44 33.43
CA SER A 106 3.77 -59.45 34.45
C SER A 106 4.38 -60.83 34.63
N GLU A 107 5.70 -60.89 34.78
CA GLU A 107 6.45 -62.10 35.13
C GLU A 107 6.93 -62.02 36.58
N THR A 108 7.08 -63.15 37.26
CA THR A 108 7.63 -63.19 38.63
C THR A 108 9.13 -63.49 38.56
N VAL A 109 9.95 -62.59 39.10
CA VAL A 109 11.41 -62.72 39.13
C VAL A 109 11.87 -62.92 40.57
N GLU A 110 12.77 -63.87 40.79
CA GLU A 110 13.50 -64.02 42.06
C GLU A 110 14.72 -63.10 42.08
N GLU A 111 14.82 -62.30 43.13
CA GLU A 111 15.94 -61.41 43.44
C GLU A 111 17.09 -62.18 44.10
N LEU A 112 18.29 -61.60 44.08
CA LEU A 112 19.51 -62.22 44.63
C LEU A 112 19.44 -62.48 46.16
N ASP A 113 18.47 -61.88 46.86
CA ASP A 113 18.21 -62.07 48.30
C ASP A 113 17.15 -63.15 48.58
N GLY A 114 16.63 -63.83 47.55
CA GLY A 114 15.60 -64.87 47.65
C GLY A 114 14.18 -64.34 47.75
N THR A 115 13.95 -63.02 47.60
CA THR A 115 12.61 -62.45 47.49
C THR A 115 12.09 -62.50 46.06
N THR A 116 10.77 -62.62 45.87
CA THR A 116 10.14 -62.61 44.53
C THR A 116 9.46 -61.27 44.26
N ARG A 117 9.61 -60.72 43.06
CA ARG A 117 8.93 -59.52 42.59
C ARG A 117 8.23 -59.79 41.26
N SER A 118 6.96 -59.35 41.14
CA SER A 118 6.28 -59.31 39.85
C SER A 118 6.66 -58.04 39.10
N ILE A 119 7.14 -58.18 37.86
CA ILE A 119 7.57 -57.07 37.00
C ILE A 119 6.88 -57.14 35.65
N GLN A 120 6.48 -55.99 35.10
CA GLN A 120 6.02 -55.91 33.72
C GLN A 120 7.23 -55.91 32.79
N LEU A 121 7.27 -56.87 31.85
CA LEU A 121 8.41 -57.04 30.94
C LEU A 121 8.59 -55.86 29.99
N GLU A 122 7.51 -55.32 29.45
CA GLU A 122 7.57 -54.18 28.53
C GLU A 122 6.29 -53.32 28.61
N SER A 123 6.48 -52.00 28.59
CA SER A 123 5.42 -51.00 28.58
C SER A 123 5.81 -49.85 27.65
N ASN A 124 5.09 -49.71 26.53
CA ASN A 124 5.36 -48.69 25.54
C ASN A 124 4.16 -47.75 25.36
N LYS A 125 4.45 -46.47 25.19
CA LYS A 125 3.47 -45.39 25.03
C LYS A 125 3.91 -44.47 23.91
N LEU A 126 3.00 -44.18 22.98
CA LEU A 126 3.21 -43.25 21.88
C LEU A 126 2.10 -42.20 21.89
N LEU A 127 2.46 -40.96 22.20
CA LEU A 127 1.58 -39.80 22.03
C LEU A 127 1.91 -39.12 20.70
N SER A 128 0.90 -38.78 19.91
CA SER A 128 1.09 -38.10 18.62
C SER A 128 0.12 -36.93 18.43
N LEU A 129 0.68 -35.79 18.02
CA LEU A 129 -0.02 -34.58 17.63
C LEU A 129 0.16 -34.38 16.12
N GLY A 130 -0.94 -34.43 15.38
CA GLY A 130 -0.93 -34.36 13.93
C GLY A 130 -1.58 -33.08 13.40
N TRP A 131 -1.06 -32.61 12.27
CA TRP A 131 -1.63 -31.51 11.50
C TRP A 131 -1.56 -31.81 10.00
N GLY A 132 -2.58 -31.44 9.25
CA GLY A 132 -2.56 -31.50 7.80
C GLY A 132 -3.47 -30.47 7.15
N ARG A 133 -3.09 -29.97 5.98
CA ARG A 133 -3.87 -28.98 5.22
C ARG A 133 -3.96 -29.34 3.76
N ALA A 134 -4.96 -28.78 3.10
CA ALA A 134 -5.00 -28.74 1.65
C ALA A 134 -4.04 -27.68 1.12
N ILE A 135 -3.22 -28.05 0.13
CA ILE A 135 -2.41 -27.12 -0.67
C ILE A 135 -3.20 -26.67 -1.91
N GLY A 136 -4.12 -27.51 -2.36
CA GLY A 136 -5.10 -27.20 -3.38
C GLY A 136 -6.21 -28.25 -3.36
N GLU A 137 -7.08 -28.23 -4.37
CA GLU A 137 -8.25 -29.12 -4.41
C GLU A 137 -7.93 -30.60 -4.68
N LYS A 138 -6.65 -30.94 -4.92
CA LYS A 138 -6.18 -32.30 -5.16
C LYS A 138 -4.98 -32.71 -4.29
N PHE A 139 -4.31 -31.79 -3.62
CA PHE A 139 -3.06 -32.05 -2.90
C PHE A 139 -3.20 -31.66 -1.44
N TYR A 140 -2.76 -32.56 -0.56
CA TYR A 140 -2.85 -32.42 0.88
C TYR A 140 -1.51 -32.80 1.49
N ALA A 141 -1.02 -32.00 2.41
CA ALA A 141 0.24 -32.27 3.11
C ALA A 141 0.04 -32.11 4.60
N GLY A 142 0.88 -32.79 5.37
CA GLY A 142 0.84 -32.69 6.82
C GLY A 142 1.96 -33.50 7.46
N GLY A 143 1.99 -33.44 8.77
CA GLY A 143 2.98 -34.09 9.60
C GLY A 143 2.52 -34.25 11.03
N ALA A 144 3.27 -35.03 11.79
CA ALA A 144 3.01 -35.23 13.20
C ALA A 144 4.28 -35.12 14.02
N LEU A 145 4.13 -34.67 15.25
CA LEU A 145 5.12 -34.79 16.31
C LEU A 145 4.70 -35.92 17.22
N LYS A 146 5.61 -36.86 17.46
CA LYS A 146 5.39 -38.03 18.29
C LYS A 146 6.34 -38.05 19.46
N TYR A 147 5.85 -38.49 20.60
CA TYR A 147 6.64 -38.78 21.79
C TYR A 147 6.47 -40.25 22.15
N LEU A 148 7.54 -41.00 21.96
CA LEU A 148 7.65 -42.42 22.29
C LEU A 148 8.32 -42.56 23.65
N SER A 149 7.71 -43.35 24.53
CA SER A 149 8.26 -43.76 25.82
C SER A 149 8.19 -45.27 25.90
N SER A 150 9.30 -45.90 26.26
CA SER A 150 9.42 -47.36 26.40
C SER A 150 10.08 -47.68 27.73
N THR A 151 9.47 -48.58 28.48
CA THR A 151 9.98 -49.09 29.77
C THR A 151 10.09 -50.60 29.68
N LEU A 152 11.30 -51.13 29.88
CA LEU A 152 11.57 -52.57 29.95
C LEU A 152 11.77 -53.00 31.40
N ALA A 153 11.21 -54.15 31.78
CA ALA A 153 11.32 -54.77 33.11
C ALA A 153 11.06 -53.80 34.29
N ASP A 154 10.05 -52.91 34.15
CA ASP A 154 9.70 -51.81 35.07
C ASP A 154 10.82 -50.82 35.46
N THR A 155 12.02 -50.99 34.94
CA THR A 155 13.23 -50.33 35.48
C THR A 155 13.94 -49.52 34.39
N TYR A 156 14.01 -50.05 33.17
CA TYR A 156 14.81 -49.50 32.09
C TYR A 156 13.94 -48.62 31.18
N SER A 157 13.91 -47.30 31.43
CA SER A 157 13.09 -46.37 30.64
C SER A 157 13.91 -45.58 29.61
N ALA A 158 13.38 -45.48 28.39
CA ALA A 158 13.91 -44.68 27.30
C ALA A 158 12.79 -43.85 26.64
N ASN A 159 13.14 -42.66 26.14
CA ASN A 159 12.20 -41.78 25.44
C ASN A 159 12.80 -41.31 24.12
N ALA A 160 11.95 -41.09 23.12
CA ALA A 160 12.33 -40.53 21.82
C ALA A 160 11.27 -39.57 21.30
N ALA A 161 11.72 -38.44 20.74
CA ALA A 161 10.88 -37.55 19.97
C ALA A 161 11.04 -37.86 18.48
N LEU A 162 9.91 -38.06 17.79
CA LEU A 162 9.86 -38.45 16.38
C LEU A 162 8.98 -37.50 15.58
N GLY A 163 9.24 -37.44 14.29
CA GLY A 163 8.48 -36.69 13.30
C GLY A 163 7.97 -37.58 12.18
N ASP A 164 6.84 -37.16 11.61
CA ASP A 164 6.28 -37.68 10.37
C ASP A 164 6.02 -36.53 9.40
N LEU A 165 6.22 -36.77 8.11
CA LEU A 165 5.88 -35.84 7.03
C LEU A 165 5.32 -36.62 5.84
N GLY A 166 4.25 -36.11 5.23
CA GLY A 166 3.74 -36.72 4.01
C GLY A 166 2.88 -35.81 3.15
N LEU A 167 2.65 -36.32 1.94
CA LEU A 167 1.92 -35.67 0.86
C LEU A 167 0.98 -36.69 0.22
N VAL A 168 -0.27 -36.30 0.03
CA VAL A 168 -1.29 -37.09 -0.65
C VAL A 168 -1.86 -36.29 -1.81
N TYR A 169 -1.83 -36.89 -2.99
CA TYR A 169 -2.68 -36.51 -4.10
C TYR A 169 -3.98 -37.30 -4.04
N ARG A 170 -5.11 -36.62 -4.22
CA ARG A 170 -6.44 -37.23 -4.33
C ARG A 170 -7.20 -36.57 -5.47
N SER A 171 -7.68 -37.37 -6.43
CA SER A 171 -8.46 -36.85 -7.56
C SER A 171 -9.72 -36.11 -7.09
N LEU A 172 -10.27 -35.22 -7.92
CA LEU A 172 -11.43 -34.40 -7.51
C LEU A 172 -12.64 -35.25 -7.12
N ASP A 173 -12.80 -36.38 -7.80
CA ASP A 173 -13.87 -37.36 -7.60
C ASP A 173 -13.53 -38.47 -6.58
N ASP A 174 -12.39 -38.36 -5.89
CA ASP A 174 -11.95 -39.31 -4.87
C ASP A 174 -11.69 -40.75 -5.38
N LYS A 175 -11.64 -40.97 -6.70
CA LYS A 175 -11.42 -42.28 -7.33
C LYS A 175 -9.97 -42.75 -7.29
N TYR A 176 -9.01 -41.82 -7.35
CA TYR A 176 -7.58 -42.12 -7.27
C TYR A 176 -6.96 -41.36 -6.11
N THR A 177 -6.15 -42.05 -5.32
CA THR A 177 -5.36 -41.43 -4.27
C THR A 177 -3.94 -42.00 -4.31
N PHE A 178 -2.93 -41.15 -4.29
CA PHE A 178 -1.52 -41.51 -4.23
C PHE A 178 -0.91 -40.82 -3.00
N GLY A 179 -0.21 -41.58 -2.16
CA GLY A 179 0.46 -41.07 -0.97
C GLY A 179 1.95 -41.33 -1.00
N ALA A 180 2.71 -40.39 -0.46
CA ALA A 180 4.13 -40.54 -0.19
C ALA A 180 4.45 -39.90 1.18
N ALA A 181 5.26 -40.57 2.00
CA ALA A 181 5.60 -40.10 3.33
C ALA A 181 6.94 -40.59 3.84
N VAL A 182 7.51 -39.83 4.78
CA VAL A 182 8.64 -40.24 5.63
C VAL A 182 8.12 -40.23 7.06
N VAL A 183 8.19 -41.36 7.75
CA VAL A 183 7.63 -41.53 9.10
C VAL A 183 8.70 -42.00 10.08
N ASN A 184 8.48 -41.71 11.36
CA ASN A 184 9.32 -42.14 12.47
C ASN A 184 10.78 -41.66 12.38
N PHE A 185 11.04 -40.45 11.83
CA PHE A 185 12.38 -39.86 11.83
C PHE A 185 12.60 -39.09 13.13
N GLY A 186 13.74 -39.25 13.80
CA GLY A 186 13.99 -38.51 15.04
C GLY A 186 15.05 -39.14 15.96
N GLY A 187 14.90 -38.90 17.25
CA GLY A 187 15.83 -39.37 18.28
C GLY A 187 15.81 -40.89 18.44
N LYS A 188 16.95 -41.46 18.85
CA LYS A 188 17.10 -42.88 19.18
C LYS A 188 16.62 -43.13 20.61
N LEU A 189 16.10 -44.33 20.89
CA LEU A 189 15.87 -44.75 22.28
C LEU A 189 17.22 -45.02 22.92
N LYS A 190 17.44 -44.51 24.13
CA LYS A 190 18.68 -44.74 24.89
C LYS A 190 18.35 -45.44 26.19
N TYR A 191 18.67 -46.74 26.26
CA TYR A 191 18.60 -47.51 27.49
C TYR A 191 19.98 -47.50 28.14
N TYR A 192 20.14 -46.77 29.24
CA TYR A 192 21.44 -46.58 29.92
C TYR A 192 22.50 -45.99 28.98
N GLU A 193 23.47 -46.78 28.53
CA GLU A 193 24.53 -46.38 27.59
C GLU A 193 24.27 -46.82 26.13
N THR A 194 23.37 -47.77 25.92
CA THR A 194 23.07 -48.35 24.60
C THR A 194 22.03 -47.52 23.87
N GLN A 195 22.27 -47.22 22.59
CA GLN A 195 21.32 -46.52 21.72
C GLN A 195 20.69 -47.49 20.72
N GLU A 196 19.36 -47.49 20.68
CA GLU A 196 18.55 -48.25 19.74
C GLU A 196 17.90 -47.28 18.72
N PRO A 197 18.21 -47.40 17.42
CA PRO A 197 17.66 -46.52 16.40
C PRO A 197 16.18 -46.81 16.15
N VAL A 198 15.47 -45.81 15.65
CA VAL A 198 14.06 -45.93 15.29
C VAL A 198 13.90 -46.30 13.80
N PRO A 199 12.88 -47.09 13.41
CA PRO A 199 12.63 -47.53 12.04
C PRO A 199 12.04 -46.37 11.24
N THR A 200 12.91 -45.43 10.85
CA THR A 200 12.55 -44.41 9.88
C THR A 200 12.20 -45.08 8.55
N GLN A 201 11.00 -44.81 8.05
CA GLN A 201 10.46 -45.45 6.86
C GLN A 201 10.06 -44.44 5.80
N ILE A 202 10.34 -44.77 4.55
CA ILE A 202 9.73 -44.14 3.38
C ILE A 202 8.55 -45.00 2.96
N LYS A 203 7.36 -44.40 2.87
CA LYS A 203 6.10 -45.06 2.52
C LYS A 203 5.53 -44.49 1.23
N LEU A 204 5.06 -45.37 0.35
CA LEU A 204 4.32 -45.05 -0.87
C LEU A 204 3.03 -45.87 -0.89
N GLY A 205 1.93 -45.27 -1.37
CA GLY A 205 0.67 -45.98 -1.50
C GLY A 205 -0.22 -45.44 -2.61
N HIS A 206 -1.08 -46.31 -3.10
CA HIS A 206 -2.05 -46.01 -4.12
C HIS A 206 -3.37 -46.73 -3.84
N THR A 207 -4.46 -45.97 -3.84
CA THR A 207 -5.82 -46.50 -3.73
C THR A 207 -6.65 -46.12 -4.94
N ARG A 208 -7.37 -47.09 -5.49
CA ARG A 208 -8.37 -46.92 -6.54
C ARG A 208 -9.75 -47.35 -6.07
N LYS A 209 -10.74 -46.47 -6.23
CA LYS A 209 -12.15 -46.79 -5.94
C LYS A 209 -12.91 -47.08 -7.24
N LEU A 210 -13.65 -48.17 -7.21
CA LEU A 210 -14.49 -48.66 -8.29
C LEU A 210 -15.92 -48.82 -7.79
N ARG A 211 -16.89 -48.70 -8.69
CA ARG A 211 -18.30 -48.94 -8.40
C ARG A 211 -18.89 -49.84 -9.50
N PRO A 212 -18.64 -51.16 -9.44
CA PRO A 212 -18.94 -52.09 -10.53
C PRO A 212 -20.44 -52.20 -10.84
N ALA A 213 -21.30 -52.02 -9.83
CA ALA A 213 -22.75 -52.02 -9.97
C ALA A 213 -23.38 -50.90 -9.09
N PRO A 214 -24.67 -50.56 -9.27
CA PRO A 214 -25.41 -49.72 -8.33
C PRO A 214 -25.32 -50.26 -6.90
N GLY A 215 -25.05 -49.39 -5.93
CA GLY A 215 -24.91 -49.75 -4.51
C GLY A 215 -23.67 -50.59 -4.14
N GLN A 216 -22.88 -51.05 -5.11
CA GLN A 216 -21.60 -51.71 -4.87
C GLN A 216 -20.42 -50.74 -4.96
N LYS A 217 -19.42 -50.96 -4.11
CA LYS A 217 -18.16 -50.23 -4.09
C LYS A 217 -17.01 -51.22 -3.87
N VAL A 218 -15.92 -51.05 -4.60
CA VAL A 218 -14.67 -51.80 -4.41
C VAL A 218 -13.54 -50.78 -4.23
N VAL A 219 -12.69 -51.01 -3.25
CA VAL A 219 -11.47 -50.23 -3.02
C VAL A 219 -10.29 -51.17 -3.18
N LEU A 220 -9.38 -50.85 -4.11
CA LEU A 220 -8.15 -51.60 -4.33
C LEU A 220 -6.99 -50.76 -3.84
N GLY A 221 -6.08 -51.37 -3.08
CA GLY A 221 -4.94 -50.70 -2.47
C GLY A 221 -3.63 -51.42 -2.80
N LEU A 222 -2.59 -50.64 -3.04
CA LEU A 222 -1.20 -51.09 -3.15
C LEU A 222 -0.34 -50.20 -2.26
N GLY A 223 0.65 -50.79 -1.58
CA GLY A 223 1.58 -50.04 -0.76
C GLY A 223 3.00 -50.61 -0.81
N TYR A 224 3.95 -49.73 -0.56
CA TYR A 224 5.37 -50.03 -0.46
C TYR A 224 5.96 -49.25 0.71
N ALA A 225 6.74 -49.91 1.56
CA ALA A 225 7.51 -49.25 2.60
C ALA A 225 8.93 -49.79 2.63
N THR A 226 9.90 -48.91 2.92
CA THR A 226 11.30 -49.30 3.08
C THR A 226 11.90 -48.58 4.28
N SER A 227 12.66 -49.32 5.08
CA SER A 227 13.51 -48.82 6.16
C SER A 227 14.97 -49.23 5.90
N ALA A 228 15.83 -49.02 6.89
CA ALA A 228 17.19 -49.57 6.91
C ALA A 228 17.22 -51.10 6.96
N ALA A 229 16.24 -51.70 7.63
CA ALA A 229 16.22 -53.12 7.97
C ALA A 229 15.29 -53.94 7.07
N GLU A 230 14.24 -53.33 6.50
CA GLU A 230 13.17 -54.11 5.87
C GLU A 230 12.55 -53.41 4.65
N LYS A 231 12.03 -54.22 3.72
CA LYS A 231 11.18 -53.80 2.60
C LYS A 231 9.84 -54.54 2.64
N ASN A 232 8.76 -53.76 2.63
CA ASN A 232 7.40 -54.26 2.77
C ASN A 232 6.56 -53.93 1.53
N TYR A 233 5.91 -54.92 0.96
CA TYR A 233 4.99 -54.80 -0.17
C TYR A 233 3.59 -55.23 0.27
N SER A 234 2.61 -54.35 0.09
CA SER A 234 1.23 -54.60 0.51
C SER A 234 0.25 -54.50 -0.66
N ALA A 235 -0.76 -55.34 -0.65
CA ALA A 235 -1.89 -55.27 -1.56
C ALA A 235 -3.18 -55.66 -0.83
N GLY A 236 -4.28 -54.96 -1.10
CA GLY A 236 -5.55 -55.22 -0.44
C GLY A 236 -6.77 -54.83 -1.27
N ALA A 237 -7.91 -55.43 -0.93
CA ALA A 237 -9.20 -55.14 -1.52
C ALA A 237 -10.30 -55.05 -0.45
N GLU A 238 -11.13 -54.01 -0.54
CA GLU A 238 -12.34 -53.84 0.28
C GLU A 238 -13.56 -53.83 -0.63
N TRP A 239 -14.52 -54.69 -0.35
CA TRP A 239 -15.74 -54.84 -1.12
C TRP A 239 -16.98 -54.53 -0.28
N PHE A 240 -17.88 -53.72 -0.85
CA PHE A 240 -19.18 -53.38 -0.31
C PHE A 240 -20.24 -54.05 -1.20
N PRO A 241 -20.85 -55.18 -0.77
CA PRO A 241 -21.66 -56.05 -1.61
C PRO A 241 -23.10 -55.56 -1.87
N ASN A 242 -23.34 -54.24 -1.84
CA ASN A 242 -24.68 -53.63 -1.83
C ASN A 242 -25.54 -53.98 -0.60
N ILE A 243 -24.89 -54.37 0.49
CA ILE A 243 -25.49 -54.43 1.82
C ILE A 243 -25.03 -53.17 2.55
N PRO A 244 -25.91 -52.18 2.83
CA PRO A 244 -25.51 -50.83 3.24
C PRO A 244 -24.58 -50.76 4.45
N PHE A 245 -24.63 -51.77 5.31
CA PHE A 245 -23.88 -51.85 6.54
C PHE A 245 -22.75 -52.88 6.52
N VAL A 246 -22.42 -53.54 5.41
CA VAL A 246 -21.37 -54.57 5.37
C VAL A 246 -20.24 -54.18 4.42
N SER A 247 -19.00 -54.41 4.87
CA SER A 247 -17.80 -54.39 4.04
C SER A 247 -16.93 -55.59 4.35
N VAL A 248 -16.38 -56.24 3.31
CA VAL A 248 -15.46 -57.38 3.44
C VAL A 248 -14.09 -56.95 2.94
N ARG A 249 -13.03 -57.36 3.62
CA ARG A 249 -11.64 -56.99 3.33
C ARG A 249 -10.76 -58.22 3.24
N ALA A 250 -9.81 -58.15 2.34
CA ALA A 250 -8.72 -59.10 2.26
C ALA A 250 -7.44 -58.36 1.86
N GLY A 251 -6.30 -58.79 2.37
CA GLY A 251 -5.03 -58.27 1.93
C GLY A 251 -3.84 -59.16 2.27
N VAL A 252 -2.72 -58.82 1.65
CA VAL A 252 -1.44 -59.50 1.77
C VAL A 252 -0.36 -58.47 2.06
N ASN A 253 0.54 -58.78 2.97
CA ASN A 253 1.77 -58.04 3.21
C ASN A 253 2.95 -59.01 3.04
N LYS A 254 3.95 -58.63 2.24
CA LYS A 254 5.14 -59.44 1.98
C LYS A 254 6.38 -58.67 2.38
N ASN A 255 7.18 -59.28 3.24
CA ASN A 255 8.47 -58.81 3.70
C ASN A 255 9.57 -59.84 3.42
N GLU A 256 10.76 -59.66 4.02
CA GLU A 256 11.88 -60.60 3.87
C GLU A 256 11.65 -61.93 4.59
N GLU A 257 10.83 -61.94 5.64
CA GLU A 257 10.49 -63.14 6.43
C GLU A 257 9.40 -64.02 5.77
N GLY A 258 8.49 -63.43 5.00
CA GLY A 258 7.42 -64.17 4.32
C GLY A 258 6.26 -63.30 3.83
N ALA A 259 5.16 -63.96 3.49
CA ALA A 259 3.90 -63.29 3.16
C ALA A 259 2.85 -63.58 4.23
N THR A 260 2.29 -62.51 4.82
CA THR A 260 1.16 -62.56 5.74
C THR A 260 -0.12 -62.20 5.02
N PHE A 261 -1.23 -62.81 5.45
CA PHE A 261 -2.55 -62.66 4.84
C PHE A 261 -3.52 -62.23 5.93
N ALA A 262 -4.33 -61.22 5.65
CA ALA A 262 -5.33 -60.73 6.60
C ALA A 262 -6.70 -60.71 5.94
N GLY A 263 -7.72 -61.03 6.73
CA GLY A 263 -9.13 -60.85 6.40
C GLY A 263 -9.77 -59.82 7.31
N GLY A 264 -10.89 -59.25 6.90
CA GLY A 264 -11.67 -58.39 7.79
C GLY A 264 -13.11 -58.18 7.41
N LEU A 265 -13.92 -57.85 8.41
CA LEU A 265 -15.34 -57.54 8.31
C LEU A 265 -15.59 -56.17 8.94
N GLY A 266 -16.30 -55.30 8.22
CA GLY A 266 -16.76 -54.00 8.72
C GLY A 266 -18.28 -53.93 8.76
N LEU A 267 -18.83 -53.53 9.90
CA LEU A 267 -20.24 -53.26 10.11
C LEU A 267 -20.45 -51.74 10.19
N ASN A 268 -21.13 -51.14 9.20
CA ASN A 268 -21.14 -49.70 8.93
C ASN A 268 -22.56 -49.10 9.05
N TRP A 269 -22.92 -48.51 10.19
CA TRP A 269 -24.21 -47.85 10.41
C TRP A 269 -24.10 -46.33 10.33
N GLY A 270 -24.17 -45.81 9.10
CA GLY A 270 -24.09 -44.38 8.81
C GLY A 270 -22.75 -43.78 9.21
N ASN A 271 -22.70 -43.17 10.39
CA ASN A 271 -21.54 -42.48 10.95
C ASN A 271 -20.70 -43.33 11.90
N PHE A 272 -21.18 -44.53 12.22
CA PHE A 272 -20.58 -45.45 13.17
C PHE A 272 -20.17 -46.74 12.46
N ALA A 273 -18.97 -47.24 12.74
CA ALA A 273 -18.50 -48.51 12.19
C ALA A 273 -17.74 -49.37 13.21
N LEU A 274 -17.99 -50.67 13.17
CA LEU A 274 -17.25 -51.70 13.89
C LEU A 274 -16.42 -52.50 12.89
N ASP A 275 -15.11 -52.58 13.11
CA ASP A 275 -14.20 -53.32 12.25
C ASP A 275 -13.57 -54.49 13.01
N PHE A 276 -13.58 -55.66 12.37
CA PHE A 276 -12.94 -56.89 12.83
C PHE A 276 -11.86 -57.28 11.82
N GLY A 277 -10.66 -57.56 12.29
CA GLY A 277 -9.54 -58.03 11.47
C GLY A 277 -9.02 -59.37 11.98
N TYR A 278 -8.70 -60.28 11.07
CA TYR A 278 -8.23 -61.63 11.39
C TYR A 278 -6.97 -61.96 10.60
N ASP A 279 -5.95 -62.50 11.26
CA ASP A 279 -4.75 -63.03 10.61
C ASP A 279 -4.99 -64.45 10.06
N LEU A 280 -4.79 -64.62 8.75
CA LEU A 280 -5.03 -65.87 8.01
C LEU A 280 -3.74 -66.67 7.73
N SER A 281 -2.57 -66.22 8.19
CA SER A 281 -1.27 -66.69 7.69
C SER A 281 -0.60 -67.87 8.43
N SER A 282 -1.29 -68.65 9.26
CA SER A 282 -0.59 -69.58 10.17
C SER A 282 -0.24 -70.98 9.61
N GLN A 283 1.07 -71.27 9.57
CA GLN A 283 1.63 -72.54 10.08
C GLN A 283 2.49 -72.36 11.35
N LYS A 284 2.66 -71.11 11.84
CA LYS A 284 3.28 -70.79 13.12
C LYS A 284 2.34 -69.95 13.98
N VAL A 285 1.19 -70.50 14.36
CA VAL A 285 0.64 -70.10 15.67
C VAL A 285 1.58 -70.74 16.68
N GLU A 286 2.72 -70.09 16.95
CA GLU A 286 3.37 -70.32 18.25
C GLU A 286 2.30 -70.04 19.31
N GLU A 287 2.22 -70.90 20.32
CA GLU A 287 1.08 -71.20 21.20
C GLU A 287 0.35 -70.03 21.91
N GLU A 288 0.61 -68.76 21.60
CA GLU A 288 0.14 -67.60 22.39
C GLU A 288 -0.38 -66.39 21.58
N GLN A 289 -0.58 -66.46 20.25
CA GLN A 289 -1.13 -65.32 19.47
C GLN A 289 -2.66 -65.30 19.34
N SER A 290 -3.31 -64.18 19.73
CA SER A 290 -4.71 -63.93 19.34
C SER A 290 -4.78 -63.35 17.92
N PRO A 291 -5.41 -64.04 16.95
CA PRO A 291 -5.46 -63.60 15.55
C PRO A 291 -6.45 -62.45 15.31
N LEU A 292 -7.19 -62.00 16.32
CA LEU A 292 -8.35 -61.12 16.17
C LEU A 292 -8.09 -59.68 16.67
N ARG A 293 -8.45 -58.69 15.84
CA ARG A 293 -8.37 -57.25 16.15
C ARG A 293 -9.74 -56.59 16.06
N PHE A 294 -9.97 -55.59 16.89
CA PHE A 294 -11.25 -54.86 16.96
C PHE A 294 -11.04 -53.35 16.84
N ALA A 295 -11.93 -52.66 16.13
CA ALA A 295 -11.96 -51.20 16.15
C ALA A 295 -13.38 -50.63 16.09
N LEU A 296 -13.51 -49.45 16.70
CA LEU A 296 -14.67 -48.57 16.70
C LEU A 296 -14.31 -47.29 15.94
N ASN A 297 -15.13 -46.92 14.95
CA ASN A 297 -15.00 -45.70 14.19
C ASN A 297 -16.26 -44.85 14.35
N TRP A 298 -16.13 -43.58 14.74
CA TRP A 298 -17.26 -42.65 14.82
C TRP A 298 -16.92 -41.32 14.14
N THR A 299 -17.66 -40.97 13.08
CA THR A 299 -17.56 -39.67 12.39
C THR A 299 -18.76 -38.77 12.74
N PHE A 300 -18.53 -37.49 13.02
CA PHE A 300 -19.58 -36.56 13.46
C PHE A 300 -20.16 -35.73 12.31
N GLY A 301 -21.47 -35.48 12.38
CA GLY A 301 -22.23 -34.67 11.43
C GLY A 301 -22.63 -35.40 10.14
N PRO A 302 -23.26 -34.71 9.17
CA PRO A 302 -23.72 -35.35 7.93
C PRO A 302 -22.58 -36.01 7.16
N SER A 303 -22.81 -37.23 6.69
CA SER A 303 -21.88 -38.06 5.91
C SER A 303 -22.41 -38.32 4.49
N GLY A 304 -21.56 -38.94 3.66
CA GLY A 304 -21.83 -39.18 2.24
C GLY A 304 -21.24 -38.09 1.33
N GLN A 305 -21.26 -38.36 0.02
CA GLN A 305 -20.58 -37.51 -0.97
C GLN A 305 -21.16 -36.10 -1.07
N TYR A 306 -22.49 -35.97 -1.02
CA TYR A 306 -23.16 -34.67 -1.08
C TYR A 306 -22.79 -33.78 0.12
N ALA A 307 -22.87 -34.32 1.34
CA ALA A 307 -22.52 -33.57 2.56
C ALA A 307 -21.02 -33.22 2.60
N ALA A 308 -20.15 -34.11 2.12
CA ALA A 308 -18.73 -33.82 1.98
C ALA A 308 -18.49 -32.68 0.98
N ALA A 309 -19.19 -32.66 -0.15
CA ALA A 309 -19.10 -31.60 -1.16
C ALA A 309 -19.52 -30.23 -0.61
N GLU A 310 -20.60 -30.15 0.18
CA GLU A 310 -20.99 -28.91 0.86
C GLU A 310 -19.89 -28.38 1.79
N LYS A 311 -19.26 -29.28 2.55
CA LYS A 311 -18.14 -28.93 3.44
C LYS A 311 -16.89 -28.50 2.67
N TYR A 312 -16.61 -29.09 1.52
CA TYR A 312 -15.52 -28.66 0.63
C TYR A 312 -15.81 -27.31 -0.01
N LEU A 313 -17.04 -27.05 -0.44
CA LEU A 313 -17.47 -25.76 -0.96
C LEU A 313 -17.30 -24.66 0.10
N ALA A 314 -17.71 -24.93 1.35
CA ALA A 314 -17.51 -24.00 2.47
C ALA A 314 -16.02 -23.72 2.80
N ARG A 315 -15.09 -24.53 2.28
CA ARG A 315 -13.63 -24.31 2.33
C ARG A 315 -13.06 -23.67 1.06
N GLY A 316 -13.91 -23.21 0.14
CA GLY A 316 -13.49 -22.64 -1.14
C GLY A 316 -13.05 -23.67 -2.19
N MET A 317 -13.20 -24.98 -1.95
CA MET A 317 -12.80 -26.04 -2.89
C MET A 317 -13.92 -26.37 -3.88
N LYS A 318 -14.21 -25.41 -4.77
CA LYS A 318 -15.35 -25.45 -5.69
C LYS A 318 -15.28 -26.62 -6.68
N LYS A 319 -14.13 -26.88 -7.30
CA LYS A 319 -13.96 -27.97 -8.28
C LYS A 319 -14.10 -29.35 -7.64
N LYS A 320 -13.61 -29.51 -6.41
CA LYS A 320 -13.76 -30.72 -5.59
C LYS A 320 -15.23 -30.95 -5.26
N ALA A 321 -15.93 -29.93 -4.78
CA ALA A 321 -17.35 -30.00 -4.47
C ALA A 321 -18.17 -30.41 -5.70
N MET A 322 -17.93 -29.78 -6.84
CA MET A 322 -18.61 -30.10 -8.10
C MET A 322 -18.35 -31.54 -8.57
N ALA A 323 -17.10 -32.01 -8.50
CA ALA A 323 -16.78 -33.39 -8.89
C ALA A 323 -17.45 -34.42 -7.97
N LEU A 324 -17.50 -34.15 -6.66
CA LEU A 324 -18.18 -35.02 -5.69
C LEU A 324 -19.69 -35.03 -5.88
N TRP A 325 -20.33 -33.88 -6.12
CA TRP A 325 -21.74 -33.83 -6.51
C TRP A 325 -21.99 -34.55 -7.85
N GLY A 326 -21.05 -34.45 -8.79
CA GLY A 326 -21.09 -35.13 -10.08
C GLY A 326 -21.11 -36.66 -9.95
N ASP A 327 -20.47 -37.19 -8.91
CA ASP A 327 -20.40 -38.61 -8.60
C ASP A 327 -21.62 -39.15 -7.79
N VAL A 328 -22.54 -38.28 -7.34
CA VAL A 328 -23.82 -38.69 -6.74
C VAL A 328 -24.72 -39.27 -7.84
N ARG A 329 -25.11 -40.54 -7.70
CA ARG A 329 -25.91 -41.27 -8.71
C ARG A 329 -27.43 -41.01 -8.56
N PRO A 330 -28.23 -41.22 -9.63
CA PRO A 330 -29.70 -41.06 -9.56
C PRO A 330 -30.39 -41.89 -8.47
N SER A 331 -29.83 -43.05 -8.14
CA SER A 331 -30.33 -43.95 -7.09
C SER A 331 -29.92 -43.53 -5.66
N GLU A 332 -29.03 -42.54 -5.51
CA GLU A 332 -28.53 -42.10 -4.21
C GLU A 332 -29.37 -40.93 -3.66
N PRO A 333 -29.56 -40.85 -2.32
CA PRO A 333 -30.21 -39.71 -1.70
C PRO A 333 -29.51 -38.40 -2.09
N ARG A 334 -30.29 -37.34 -2.25
CA ARG A 334 -29.82 -36.01 -2.63
C ARG A 334 -29.27 -35.81 -4.04
N TYR A 335 -29.53 -36.74 -4.96
CA TYR A 335 -29.20 -36.57 -6.37
C TYR A 335 -29.73 -35.25 -6.97
N ALA A 336 -31.02 -34.95 -6.73
CA ALA A 336 -31.64 -33.73 -7.27
C ALA A 336 -30.94 -32.45 -6.76
N GLN A 337 -30.62 -32.38 -5.47
CA GLN A 337 -29.87 -31.26 -4.91
C GLN A 337 -28.44 -31.20 -5.46
N ALA A 338 -27.77 -32.33 -5.67
CA ALA A 338 -26.44 -32.38 -6.27
C ALA A 338 -26.44 -31.80 -7.70
N ARG A 339 -27.44 -32.15 -8.52
CA ARG A 339 -27.57 -31.63 -9.88
C ARG A 339 -27.87 -30.13 -9.89
N GLU A 340 -28.71 -29.67 -8.97
CA GLU A 340 -29.00 -28.25 -8.83
C GLU A 340 -27.77 -27.46 -8.42
N ALA A 341 -27.02 -27.93 -7.42
CA ALA A 341 -25.77 -27.29 -7.00
C ALA A 341 -24.76 -27.24 -8.16
N ILE A 342 -24.58 -28.32 -8.93
CA ILE A 342 -23.70 -28.30 -10.12
C ILE A 342 -24.15 -27.23 -11.11
N ARG A 343 -25.46 -27.11 -11.42
CA ARG A 343 -25.97 -26.07 -12.32
C ARG A 343 -25.60 -24.67 -11.84
N GLN A 344 -25.69 -24.41 -10.54
CA GLN A 344 -25.40 -23.11 -9.95
C GLN A 344 -23.91 -22.72 -10.01
N TYR A 345 -22.99 -23.68 -9.97
CA TYR A 345 -21.54 -23.42 -9.93
C TYR A 345 -20.80 -23.73 -11.25
N ALA A 346 -21.45 -24.36 -12.23
CA ALA A 346 -20.83 -24.73 -13.51
C ALA A 346 -20.48 -23.54 -14.41
N ASN A 347 -21.28 -22.47 -14.34
CA ASN A 347 -21.03 -21.21 -15.05
C ASN A 347 -21.06 -20.10 -13.99
N PRO A 348 -19.93 -19.65 -13.45
CA PRO A 348 -19.93 -18.58 -12.46
C PRO A 348 -20.26 -17.22 -13.12
N PRO A 349 -20.87 -16.29 -12.39
CA PRO A 349 -20.87 -14.88 -12.79
C PRO A 349 -19.44 -14.33 -12.74
N GLU A 350 -19.19 -13.27 -13.49
CA GLU A 350 -17.95 -12.51 -13.42
C GLU A 350 -18.33 -11.05 -13.17
N LEU A 351 -18.36 -10.68 -11.89
CA LEU A 351 -18.79 -9.37 -11.46
C LEU A 351 -17.67 -8.34 -11.64
N TYR A 352 -18.03 -7.13 -12.04
CA TYR A 352 -17.15 -5.97 -12.05
C TYR A 352 -17.91 -4.75 -11.55
N ALA A 353 -17.15 -3.75 -11.10
CA ALA A 353 -17.68 -2.46 -10.69
C ALA A 353 -16.86 -1.33 -11.35
N GLU A 354 -17.54 -0.25 -11.70
CA GLU A 354 -16.92 1.00 -12.15
C GLU A 354 -17.62 2.15 -11.44
N ALA A 355 -16.88 3.19 -11.07
CA ALA A 355 -17.42 4.33 -10.34
C ALA A 355 -17.04 5.64 -11.00
N ARG A 356 -17.98 6.60 -10.93
CA ARG A 356 -17.77 7.99 -11.35
C ARG A 356 -18.54 8.93 -10.44
N LEU A 357 -18.07 10.17 -10.34
CA LEU A 357 -18.81 11.24 -9.68
C LEU A 357 -19.75 11.90 -10.70
N VAL A 358 -20.97 12.17 -10.28
CA VAL A 358 -21.94 13.02 -10.97
C VAL A 358 -22.23 14.21 -10.06
N ASP A 359 -21.66 15.35 -10.39
CA ASP A 359 -21.79 16.65 -9.74
C ASP A 359 -22.61 17.61 -10.63
N ALA A 360 -22.99 18.77 -10.11
CA ALA A 360 -23.93 19.68 -10.80
C ALA A 360 -23.29 20.35 -12.03
N ASN A 361 -21.96 20.54 -12.00
CA ASN A 361 -21.17 21.20 -13.02
C ASN A 361 -20.34 20.24 -13.89
N GLY A 362 -20.29 18.94 -13.56
CA GLY A 362 -19.57 17.93 -14.33
C GLY A 362 -18.04 18.04 -14.24
N ASP A 363 -17.49 18.76 -13.26
CA ASP A 363 -16.04 19.03 -13.18
C ASP A 363 -15.26 17.98 -12.38
N GLY A 364 -15.96 17.01 -11.80
CA GLY A 364 -15.38 15.90 -11.04
C GLY A 364 -14.96 16.30 -9.63
N THR A 365 -15.42 17.46 -9.13
CA THR A 365 -15.13 17.98 -7.80
C THR A 365 -16.39 18.52 -7.12
N LEU A 366 -16.49 18.37 -5.81
CA LEU A 366 -17.61 18.96 -5.06
C LEU A 366 -17.19 20.32 -4.48
N SER A 367 -17.92 21.35 -4.90
CA SER A 367 -17.81 22.69 -4.31
C SER A 367 -18.43 22.73 -2.91
N PRO A 368 -18.06 23.69 -2.04
CA PRO A 368 -18.65 23.78 -0.71
C PRO A 368 -20.18 23.92 -0.76
N GLY A 369 -20.88 23.02 -0.06
CA GLY A 369 -22.35 22.96 -0.07
C GLY A 369 -22.96 22.23 -1.27
N GLU A 370 -22.14 21.83 -2.25
CA GLU A 370 -22.59 21.08 -3.42
C GLU A 370 -22.94 19.63 -3.06
N THR A 371 -23.96 19.10 -3.72
CA THR A 371 -24.36 17.70 -3.62
C THR A 371 -24.13 17.03 -4.97
N GLY A 372 -23.52 15.84 -4.94
CA GLY A 372 -23.34 14.96 -6.09
C GLY A 372 -23.73 13.51 -5.77
N GLU A 373 -23.54 12.63 -6.75
CA GLU A 373 -23.76 11.20 -6.63
C GLU A 373 -22.50 10.44 -7.08
N ILE A 374 -21.99 9.53 -6.25
CA ILE A 374 -21.08 8.49 -6.73
C ILE A 374 -21.95 7.44 -7.41
N VAL A 375 -21.84 7.33 -8.73
CA VAL A 375 -22.58 6.39 -9.55
C VAL A 375 -21.70 5.17 -9.78
N VAL A 376 -22.04 4.07 -9.11
CA VAL A 376 -21.36 2.79 -9.25
C VAL A 376 -22.15 1.91 -10.21
N THR A 377 -21.54 1.56 -11.35
CA THR A 377 -22.08 0.60 -12.30
C THR A 377 -21.54 -0.77 -11.94
N VAL A 378 -22.44 -1.69 -11.59
CA VAL A 378 -22.12 -3.10 -11.30
C VAL A 378 -22.58 -3.94 -12.46
N GLY A 379 -21.68 -4.73 -13.06
CA GLY A 379 -22.01 -5.59 -14.18
C GLY A 379 -21.60 -7.03 -13.98
N ASN A 380 -22.21 -7.92 -14.75
CA ASN A 380 -21.85 -9.32 -14.82
C ASN A 380 -21.40 -9.66 -16.24
N ARG A 381 -20.09 -9.78 -16.48
CA ARG A 381 -19.54 -10.18 -17.79
C ARG A 381 -19.33 -11.69 -17.92
N GLY A 382 -19.71 -12.46 -16.89
CA GLY A 382 -19.55 -13.91 -16.84
C GLY A 382 -20.65 -14.65 -17.60
N ARG A 383 -20.62 -15.98 -17.50
CA ARG A 383 -21.57 -16.86 -18.20
C ARG A 383 -22.75 -17.31 -17.36
N GLY A 384 -22.73 -17.05 -16.06
CA GLY A 384 -23.81 -17.41 -15.15
C GLY A 384 -24.49 -16.20 -14.52
N TYR A 385 -25.74 -16.39 -14.12
CA TYR A 385 -26.51 -15.43 -13.31
C TYR A 385 -25.75 -15.08 -12.02
N ALA A 386 -25.69 -13.81 -11.63
CA ALA A 386 -25.20 -13.35 -10.33
C ALA A 386 -26.37 -13.21 -9.35
N ALA A 387 -26.34 -13.92 -8.23
CA ALA A 387 -27.48 -14.00 -7.33
C ALA A 387 -27.48 -12.81 -6.35
N SER A 388 -28.39 -11.85 -6.55
CA SER A 388 -28.62 -10.69 -5.68
C SER A 388 -27.33 -10.04 -5.16
N PRO A 389 -26.48 -9.45 -6.03
CA PRO A 389 -25.22 -8.86 -5.61
C PRO A 389 -25.41 -7.70 -4.64
N LYS A 390 -24.54 -7.61 -3.64
CA LYS A 390 -24.45 -6.50 -2.70
C LYS A 390 -23.22 -5.66 -3.05
N CYS A 391 -23.44 -4.38 -3.31
CA CYS A 391 -22.42 -3.36 -3.49
C CYS A 391 -22.23 -2.59 -2.18
N VAL A 392 -20.99 -2.52 -1.71
CA VAL A 392 -20.61 -1.81 -0.49
C VAL A 392 -19.57 -0.76 -0.85
N VAL A 393 -19.93 0.49 -0.62
CA VAL A 393 -19.08 1.68 -0.77
C VAL A 393 -18.69 2.15 0.64
N SER A 394 -17.40 2.16 0.92
CA SER A 394 -16.83 2.47 2.25
C SER A 394 -15.84 3.63 2.15
N LEU A 395 -15.91 4.55 3.12
CA LEU A 395 -14.96 5.64 3.30
C LEU A 395 -14.18 5.41 4.61
N PRO A 396 -12.87 5.16 4.57
CA PRO A 396 -12.07 4.95 5.78
C PRO A 396 -12.17 6.14 6.75
N GLY A 397 -12.39 5.84 8.04
CA GLY A 397 -12.50 6.86 9.09
C GLY A 397 -13.85 7.59 9.15
N ALA A 398 -14.82 7.25 8.30
CA ALA A 398 -16.16 7.80 8.38
C ALA A 398 -16.92 7.23 9.60
N ILE A 399 -17.66 8.08 10.30
CA ILE A 399 -18.53 7.68 11.41
C ILE A 399 -20.00 7.71 10.99
N PRO A 400 -20.87 6.88 11.61
CA PRO A 400 -22.31 6.92 11.34
C PRO A 400 -22.89 8.32 11.60
N ALA A 401 -23.79 8.79 10.73
CA ALA A 401 -24.33 10.16 10.76
C ALA A 401 -25.00 10.53 12.09
N ARG A 402 -25.47 9.57 12.89
CA ARG A 402 -25.99 9.81 14.24
C ARG A 402 -24.96 10.40 15.22
N PHE A 403 -23.67 10.29 14.92
CA PHE A 403 -22.56 10.83 15.73
C PHE A 403 -22.01 12.17 15.21
N GLU A 404 -22.67 12.78 14.22
CA GLU A 404 -22.22 14.03 13.56
C GLU A 404 -21.90 15.18 14.53
N LYS A 405 -22.60 15.27 15.67
CA LYS A 405 -22.34 16.29 16.72
C LYS A 405 -20.91 16.24 17.30
N LEU A 406 -20.21 15.11 17.20
CA LEU A 406 -18.84 14.92 17.70
C LEU A 406 -17.76 15.52 16.77
N LEU A 407 -18.04 15.71 15.48
CA LEU A 407 -17.06 16.18 14.50
C LEU A 407 -17.13 17.69 14.22
N PHE A 408 -18.31 18.31 14.35
CA PHE A 408 -18.51 19.73 13.97
C PHE A 408 -18.48 20.73 15.14
N THR A 409 -18.12 20.31 16.37
CA THR A 409 -18.08 21.20 17.55
C THR A 409 -16.67 21.54 18.05
N ALA A 410 -15.61 21.16 17.34
CA ALA A 410 -14.24 21.54 17.70
C ALA A 410 -13.82 22.84 16.98
N ALA A 411 -14.40 23.98 17.37
CA ALA A 411 -13.72 25.25 17.16
C ALA A 411 -12.49 25.32 18.09
N PRO A 412 -11.30 25.77 17.63
CA PRO A 412 -10.15 25.91 18.51
C PRO A 412 -10.48 26.93 19.61
N LYS A 413 -10.42 26.50 20.87
CA LYS A 413 -10.53 27.40 22.02
C LYS A 413 -9.35 28.38 21.99
N LYS A 414 -9.68 29.65 22.20
CA LYS A 414 -8.78 30.81 22.32
C LYS A 414 -7.50 30.50 23.11
N SER A 415 -6.39 31.02 22.59
CA SER A 415 -5.10 31.15 23.26
C SER A 415 -5.23 31.74 24.66
N VAL A 416 -4.52 31.11 25.61
CA VAL A 416 -4.37 31.51 27.02
C VAL A 416 -3.69 32.88 27.10
N PRO A 417 -4.23 33.88 27.83
CA PRO A 417 -3.48 35.08 28.18
C PRO A 417 -2.62 34.85 29.45
N PRO A 418 -1.48 35.55 29.63
CA PRO A 418 -0.64 35.42 30.82
C PRO A 418 -1.31 36.11 32.04
N PRO A 419 -0.90 35.74 33.28
CA PRO A 419 -1.60 36.16 34.49
C PRO A 419 -1.22 37.59 34.89
N ALA A 420 -2.22 38.42 35.21
CA ALA A 420 -2.04 39.67 35.94
C ALA A 420 -3.04 39.74 37.10
N GLU A 421 -2.50 40.09 38.26
CA GLU A 421 -3.10 40.14 39.58
C GLU A 421 -4.13 41.29 39.77
N ILE A 422 -5.16 40.96 40.56
CA ILE A 422 -5.81 41.73 41.65
C ILE A 422 -6.21 43.20 41.38
N ALA A 423 -7.52 43.46 41.39
CA ALA A 423 -8.12 44.55 42.18
C ALA A 423 -9.61 44.27 42.47
N GLN A 424 -9.99 44.48 43.74
CA GLN A 424 -11.27 44.24 44.39
C GLN A 424 -12.33 45.31 44.06
N ALA A 425 -13.62 44.92 44.04
CA ALA A 425 -14.70 45.53 44.85
C ALA A 425 -16.08 44.91 44.54
N ALA A 426 -16.84 44.58 45.59
CA ALA A 426 -18.22 44.06 45.62
C ALA A 426 -19.21 45.19 46.06
N PRO A 427 -20.46 44.96 46.50
CA PRO A 427 -21.60 44.14 46.01
C PRO A 427 -22.95 44.91 45.99
N SER A 428 -24.04 44.34 45.42
CA SER A 428 -25.48 44.50 45.79
C SER A 428 -26.38 44.00 44.63
N GLN A 429 -27.58 43.43 44.75
CA GLN A 429 -28.48 43.02 45.84
C GLN A 429 -29.64 42.20 45.22
N TYR A 430 -30.12 41.14 45.92
CA TYR A 430 -31.48 40.52 45.95
C TYR A 430 -32.17 40.09 44.61
N LYS A 431 -33.02 39.05 44.49
CA LYS A 431 -33.80 38.21 45.43
C LYS A 431 -34.24 36.92 44.71
N SER A 432 -34.55 35.87 45.48
CA SER A 432 -34.94 34.53 45.04
C SER A 432 -36.42 34.38 44.63
N LEU A 433 -36.62 33.27 43.90
CA LEU A 433 -37.79 32.37 43.79
C LEU A 433 -38.99 32.63 44.71
N ASP A 434 -40.19 32.57 44.12
CA ASP A 434 -41.21 31.59 44.54
C ASP A 434 -42.24 31.35 43.41
N ASP A 435 -42.69 30.10 43.39
CA ASP A 435 -43.43 29.36 42.38
C ASP A 435 -44.92 29.74 42.21
N LEU A 436 -45.52 29.34 41.08
CA LEU A 436 -46.64 28.39 41.02
C LEU A 436 -47.11 28.19 39.57
N ALA A 437 -47.05 26.95 39.08
CA ALA A 437 -47.64 26.49 37.82
C ALA A 437 -49.17 26.33 37.93
N PRO A 438 -49.91 26.13 36.81
CA PRO A 438 -50.15 24.75 36.36
C PRO A 438 -50.17 24.55 34.82
N GLN A 439 -50.40 23.29 34.43
CA GLN A 439 -50.11 22.59 33.17
C GLN A 439 -51.10 22.79 31.99
N ASP A 440 -50.60 22.36 30.82
CA ASP A 440 -51.26 21.61 29.72
C ASP A 440 -51.87 22.39 28.51
N PRO A 441 -52.17 21.76 27.34
CA PRO A 441 -51.20 21.59 26.24
C PRO A 441 -51.74 21.92 24.82
N GLY A 442 -50.81 22.11 23.86
CA GLY A 442 -50.91 21.71 22.44
C GLY A 442 -51.95 22.37 21.50
N ALA A 443 -51.49 23.08 20.46
CA ALA A 443 -51.95 22.98 19.05
C ALA A 443 -51.22 23.98 18.11
N SER A 444 -51.05 23.53 16.87
CA SER A 444 -50.57 24.18 15.63
C SER A 444 -51.72 24.96 14.92
N PRO A 445 -51.62 25.50 13.67
CA PRO A 445 -50.69 26.44 12.99
C PRO A 445 -51.39 27.64 12.27
N ASP A 446 -50.59 28.37 11.45
CA ASP A 446 -50.90 29.08 10.17
C ASP A 446 -51.26 30.58 10.16
N ALA A 447 -50.52 31.34 9.32
CA ALA A 447 -51.05 32.40 8.45
C ALA A 447 -50.03 32.95 7.42
N SER A 448 -50.39 32.73 6.15
CA SER A 448 -50.21 33.49 4.90
C SER A 448 -50.11 35.03 4.97
N MET A 449 -49.48 35.68 3.98
CA MET A 449 -50.11 36.64 2.99
C MET A 449 -49.16 37.65 2.30
N LYS A 450 -49.29 37.67 0.95
CA LYS A 450 -49.34 38.77 -0.06
C LYS A 450 -48.54 40.09 0.08
N LEU A 451 -47.95 40.56 -1.04
CA LEU A 451 -48.50 41.63 -1.91
C LEU A 451 -47.61 41.96 -3.14
N LEU A 452 -48.26 42.14 -4.30
CA LEU A 452 -47.84 42.82 -5.55
C LEU A 452 -48.55 44.20 -5.58
N GLU A 453 -48.09 45.26 -6.26
CA GLU A 453 -48.14 45.52 -7.72
C GLU A 453 -47.39 46.83 -8.10
N GLY A 454 -47.01 47.00 -9.39
CA GLY A 454 -46.67 48.31 -9.98
C GLY A 454 -45.89 48.36 -11.33
N ASN A 455 -46.56 48.03 -12.44
CA ASN A 455 -46.48 48.51 -13.87
C ASN A 455 -45.17 48.69 -14.72
N LEU A 456 -45.10 47.87 -15.80
CA LEU A 456 -45.01 48.10 -17.30
C LEU A 456 -43.98 49.09 -17.93
N PRO A 457 -43.55 48.95 -19.24
CA PRO A 457 -44.20 48.25 -20.37
C PRO A 457 -43.35 47.40 -21.38
N GLU A 458 -44.13 46.66 -22.17
CA GLU A 458 -44.11 45.87 -23.44
C GLU A 458 -43.12 46.01 -24.65
N LEU A 459 -43.02 44.84 -25.36
CA LEU A 459 -42.82 44.49 -26.81
C LEU A 459 -41.41 44.45 -27.48
N PRO A 460 -41.18 43.65 -28.56
CA PRO A 460 -41.90 42.47 -29.09
C PRO A 460 -41.00 41.25 -29.47
N GLU A 461 -41.68 40.13 -29.77
CA GLU A 461 -41.18 38.89 -30.36
C GLU A 461 -40.66 39.06 -31.81
N ALA A 462 -39.75 38.15 -32.23
CA ALA A 462 -39.47 37.86 -33.62
C ALA A 462 -39.55 36.35 -33.87
N GLU A 463 -40.12 36.04 -35.03
CA GLU A 463 -40.76 34.80 -35.45
C GLU A 463 -39.99 34.19 -36.66
N VAL A 464 -40.23 32.89 -36.96
CA VAL A 464 -40.07 32.19 -38.28
C VAL A 464 -38.67 31.59 -38.64
N PRO A 465 -38.49 30.48 -39.44
CA PRO A 465 -39.34 29.33 -39.87
C PRO A 465 -38.72 27.90 -39.68
N PRO A 466 -39.41 26.81 -40.11
CA PRO A 466 -39.08 25.42 -39.79
C PRO A 466 -38.51 24.57 -40.95
N ALA A 467 -38.24 23.30 -40.60
CA ALA A 467 -38.25 22.05 -41.39
C ALA A 467 -36.91 21.49 -41.90
N GLY A 468 -36.69 20.22 -41.54
CA GLY A 468 -35.61 19.35 -42.00
C GLY A 468 -35.57 18.04 -41.22
N THR A 469 -36.53 17.17 -41.50
CA THR A 469 -36.60 15.78 -41.04
C THR A 469 -35.38 14.97 -41.48
N ASP A 470 -34.84 14.11 -40.61
CA ASP A 470 -34.65 12.70 -40.99
C ASP A 470 -34.48 11.78 -39.77
N GLN A 471 -35.07 10.61 -39.92
CA GLN A 471 -35.26 9.55 -38.93
C GLN A 471 -33.99 8.74 -38.67
N ALA A 472 -33.80 8.30 -37.43
CA ALA A 472 -33.41 6.92 -37.14
C ALA A 472 -33.79 6.56 -35.70
N ALA A 473 -34.65 5.55 -35.58
CA ALA A 473 -35.26 5.06 -34.36
C ALA A 473 -34.30 4.22 -33.50
N ALA A 474 -34.48 4.29 -32.17
CA ALA A 474 -34.27 3.15 -31.28
C ALA A 474 -35.19 3.28 -30.05
N ALA A 475 -35.97 2.24 -29.82
CA ALA A 475 -37.13 2.17 -28.93
C ALA A 475 -36.84 2.44 -27.44
N ALA A 476 -37.76 3.17 -26.81
CA ALA A 476 -37.90 3.24 -25.37
C ALA A 476 -38.55 1.94 -24.83
N ALA A 477 -38.02 1.44 -23.71
CA ALA A 477 -38.64 0.40 -22.87
C ALA A 477 -38.97 0.98 -21.49
N PRO A 478 -40.01 0.48 -20.80
CA PRO A 478 -40.80 1.25 -19.83
C PRO A 478 -40.18 1.29 -18.43
N ALA A 479 -40.57 2.32 -17.67
CA ALA A 479 -40.26 2.46 -16.25
C ALA A 479 -40.92 1.34 -15.42
N PRO A 480 -40.20 0.66 -14.51
CA PRO A 480 -40.82 -0.23 -13.54
C PRO A 480 -41.30 0.56 -12.32
N THR A 481 -42.62 0.70 -12.22
CA THR A 481 -43.33 0.99 -10.98
C THR A 481 -43.35 -0.27 -10.11
N GLY A 482 -42.71 -0.21 -8.94
CA GLY A 482 -42.77 -1.29 -7.96
C GLY A 482 -42.21 -0.82 -6.61
N GLY A 483 -43.08 -0.67 -5.61
CA GLY A 483 -42.70 -0.26 -4.27
C GLY A 483 -41.75 -1.27 -3.61
N PHE A 484 -40.61 -0.79 -3.12
CA PHE A 484 -39.62 -1.60 -2.42
C PHE A 484 -39.83 -1.53 -0.91
N LYS A 485 -39.87 -2.70 -0.25
CA LYS A 485 -39.90 -2.84 1.20
C LYS A 485 -38.46 -2.86 1.72
N VAL A 486 -38.11 -1.88 2.58
CA VAL A 486 -36.76 -1.62 3.09
C VAL A 486 -36.47 -2.45 4.36
N LEU A 487 -35.27 -3.04 4.46
CA LEU A 487 -34.63 -3.58 5.68
C LEU A 487 -33.15 -3.11 5.72
N PRO A 488 -32.51 -3.02 6.91
CA PRO A 488 -31.70 -1.87 7.30
C PRO A 488 -30.18 -2.00 7.01
N ASP A 489 -29.64 -1.06 6.24
CA ASP A 489 -28.25 -0.55 6.31
C ASP A 489 -28.28 0.99 6.03
N ALA A 490 -29.34 1.66 6.50
CA ALA A 490 -29.76 3.00 6.07
C ALA A 490 -29.08 4.16 6.82
N GLU A 491 -27.91 3.96 7.44
CA GLU A 491 -27.21 5.05 8.10
C GLU A 491 -26.17 5.64 7.16
N GLY A 492 -26.41 6.87 6.69
CA GLY A 492 -25.38 7.67 6.05
C GLY A 492 -24.15 7.81 6.96
N SER A 493 -23.02 8.20 6.38
CA SER A 493 -21.77 8.40 7.13
C SER A 493 -21.22 9.80 6.93
N VAL A 494 -20.41 10.25 7.88
CA VAL A 494 -19.81 11.59 7.88
C VAL A 494 -18.30 11.45 8.01
N ALA A 495 -17.59 12.18 7.16
CA ALA A 495 -16.15 12.40 7.22
C ALA A 495 -15.86 13.91 7.26
N PRO A 496 -14.64 14.34 7.65
CA PRO A 496 -14.27 15.76 7.63
C PRO A 496 -14.54 16.39 6.25
N GLY A 497 -15.48 17.33 6.20
CA GLY A 497 -15.84 18.06 4.99
C GLY A 497 -16.83 17.37 4.03
N LEU A 498 -17.21 16.10 4.25
CA LEU A 498 -18.10 15.36 3.35
C LEU A 498 -19.12 14.51 4.11
N ARG A 499 -20.40 14.62 3.74
CA ARG A 499 -21.48 13.74 4.18
C ARG A 499 -21.82 12.75 3.07
N VAL A 500 -21.83 11.47 3.39
CA VAL A 500 -22.29 10.38 2.53
C VAL A 500 -23.71 10.01 2.96
N GLY A 501 -24.69 10.18 2.09
CA GLY A 501 -26.07 9.82 2.39
C GLY A 501 -26.31 8.31 2.34
N ALA A 502 -27.46 7.89 2.85
CA ALA A 502 -27.86 6.49 2.80
C ALA A 502 -28.10 6.04 1.35
N TYR A 503 -27.71 4.81 1.03
CA TYR A 503 -27.93 4.20 -0.28
C TYR A 503 -28.34 2.74 -0.13
N ASN A 504 -28.99 2.19 -1.15
CA ASN A 504 -29.28 0.76 -1.21
C ASN A 504 -28.23 0.05 -2.06
N GLY A 505 -27.32 -0.67 -1.40
CA GLY A 505 -26.31 -1.50 -2.06
C GLY A 505 -26.82 -2.85 -2.56
N GLN A 506 -28.03 -3.28 -2.18
CA GLN A 506 -28.57 -4.58 -2.55
C GLN A 506 -29.22 -4.52 -3.94
N LEU A 507 -28.68 -5.30 -4.87
CA LEU A 507 -29.14 -5.39 -6.25
C LEU A 507 -30.04 -6.61 -6.45
N SER A 508 -30.95 -6.51 -7.42
CA SER A 508 -31.56 -7.69 -8.03
C SER A 508 -30.48 -8.50 -8.75
N GLY A 509 -30.66 -9.82 -8.89
CA GLY A 509 -29.66 -10.61 -9.59
C GLY A 509 -29.47 -10.19 -11.05
N LEU A 510 -28.26 -10.45 -11.55
CA LEU A 510 -27.78 -9.96 -12.84
C LEU A 510 -27.54 -11.13 -13.79
N GLU A 511 -28.24 -11.15 -14.92
CA GLU A 511 -27.95 -12.08 -16.01
C GLU A 511 -26.60 -11.76 -16.67
N PRO A 512 -26.00 -12.72 -17.41
CA PRO A 512 -24.83 -12.45 -18.25
C PRO A 512 -25.03 -11.22 -19.16
N GLY A 513 -24.08 -10.29 -19.10
CA GLY A 513 -24.09 -9.02 -19.84
C GLY A 513 -24.95 -7.92 -19.21
N GLN A 514 -25.69 -8.20 -18.14
CA GLN A 514 -26.54 -7.21 -17.48
C GLN A 514 -25.73 -6.33 -16.51
N THR A 515 -26.12 -5.07 -16.43
CA THR A 515 -25.60 -4.10 -15.47
C THR A 515 -26.71 -3.54 -14.58
N ALA A 516 -26.36 -3.13 -13.37
CA ALA A 516 -27.19 -2.32 -12.49
C ALA A 516 -26.38 -1.15 -11.94
N VAL A 517 -27.09 -0.12 -11.46
CA VAL A 517 -26.49 1.11 -10.95
C VAL A 517 -26.83 1.30 -9.49
N VAL A 518 -25.81 1.58 -8.68
CA VAL A 518 -25.94 2.03 -7.30
C VAL A 518 -25.54 3.49 -7.24
N LYS A 519 -26.42 4.33 -6.69
CA LYS A 519 -26.18 5.76 -6.51
C LYS A 519 -25.93 6.04 -5.04
N VAL A 520 -24.77 6.60 -4.74
CA VAL A 520 -24.40 7.01 -3.37
C VAL A 520 -24.39 8.53 -3.31
N PRO A 521 -25.40 9.15 -2.68
CA PRO A 521 -25.45 10.61 -2.56
C PRO A 521 -24.32 11.11 -1.66
N VAL A 522 -23.65 12.18 -2.07
CA VAL A 522 -22.55 12.80 -1.33
C VAL A 522 -22.74 14.32 -1.31
N THR A 523 -22.56 14.94 -0.16
CA THR A 523 -22.74 16.40 0.03
C THR A 523 -21.52 16.99 0.71
N ALA A 524 -20.84 17.92 0.04
CA ALA A 524 -19.74 18.66 0.63
C ALA A 524 -20.25 19.68 1.66
N SER A 525 -19.56 19.83 2.77
CA SER A 525 -19.87 20.88 3.75
C SER A 525 -19.72 22.27 3.13
N ALA A 526 -20.57 23.22 3.52
CA ALA A 526 -20.53 24.62 3.09
C ALA A 526 -19.20 25.33 3.44
N GLU A 527 -18.45 24.77 4.39
CA GLU A 527 -17.15 25.25 4.82
C GLU A 527 -16.10 24.13 4.77
N SER A 528 -16.28 23.16 3.87
CA SER A 528 -15.31 22.08 3.65
C SER A 528 -13.94 22.64 3.30
N GLU A 529 -12.88 22.01 3.82
CA GLU A 529 -11.51 22.28 3.37
C GLU A 529 -11.25 21.53 2.06
N ARG A 530 -10.24 21.99 1.32
CA ARG A 530 -9.80 21.30 0.10
C ARG A 530 -9.18 19.95 0.50
N SER A 531 -9.74 18.85 0.01
CA SER A 531 -9.29 17.50 0.33
C SER A 531 -9.64 16.51 -0.79
N SER A 532 -9.01 15.33 -0.78
CA SER A 532 -9.38 14.21 -1.65
C SER A 532 -9.63 12.98 -0.78
N LEU A 533 -10.83 12.42 -0.91
CA LEU A 533 -11.35 11.35 -0.05
C LEU A 533 -11.49 10.06 -0.87
N GLU A 534 -10.73 9.03 -0.49
CA GLU A 534 -10.71 7.75 -1.19
C GLU A 534 -11.76 6.78 -0.62
N PHE A 535 -12.60 6.24 -1.51
CA PHE A 535 -13.62 5.25 -1.24
C PHE A 535 -13.17 3.87 -1.74
N THR A 536 -13.51 2.83 -0.98
CA THR A 536 -13.38 1.44 -1.41
C THR A 536 -14.75 0.90 -1.79
N ILE A 537 -14.86 0.32 -2.98
CA ILE A 537 -16.08 -0.28 -3.51
C ILE A 537 -15.86 -1.77 -3.64
N GLN A 538 -16.74 -2.56 -3.01
CA GLN A 538 -16.73 -4.01 -3.05
C GLN A 538 -18.08 -4.53 -3.52
N VAL A 539 -18.06 -5.52 -4.40
CA VAL A 539 -19.27 -6.19 -4.88
C VAL A 539 -19.14 -7.68 -4.65
N GLU A 540 -20.15 -8.28 -4.04
CA GLU A 540 -20.21 -9.72 -3.80
C GLU A 540 -21.63 -10.23 -4.06
N ASP A 541 -21.77 -11.37 -4.74
CA ASP A 541 -23.06 -12.05 -4.87
C ASP A 541 -23.40 -12.92 -3.65
N ALA A 542 -24.67 -13.31 -3.49
CA ALA A 542 -25.13 -14.12 -2.36
C ALA A 542 -24.47 -15.52 -2.26
N ARG A 543 -23.65 -15.91 -3.24
CA ARG A 543 -22.92 -17.18 -3.30
C ARG A 543 -21.41 -16.99 -3.10
N GLY A 544 -20.95 -15.77 -2.83
CA GLY A 544 -19.54 -15.42 -2.57
C GLY A 544 -18.70 -15.28 -3.84
N PHE A 545 -19.30 -14.96 -4.98
CA PHE A 545 -18.55 -14.48 -6.14
C PHE A 545 -18.34 -12.97 -6.02
N THR A 546 -17.08 -12.55 -5.88
CA THR A 546 -16.71 -11.16 -5.65
C THR A 546 -16.15 -10.53 -6.93
N ALA A 547 -16.44 -9.24 -7.14
CA ALA A 547 -15.69 -8.40 -8.07
C ALA A 547 -14.34 -8.00 -7.47
N GLU A 548 -13.43 -7.51 -8.32
CA GLU A 548 -12.24 -6.80 -7.84
C GLU A 548 -12.65 -5.54 -7.07
N SER A 549 -11.90 -5.21 -6.02
CA SER A 549 -12.15 -4.00 -5.23
C SER A 549 -11.74 -2.76 -6.01
N VAL A 550 -12.60 -1.76 -6.09
CA VAL A 550 -12.35 -0.49 -6.79
C VAL A 550 -12.05 0.60 -5.79
N LEU A 551 -10.95 1.34 -6.00
CA LEU A 551 -10.64 2.57 -5.27
C LEU A 551 -11.12 3.77 -6.08
N PHE A 552 -11.89 4.67 -5.46
CA PHE A 552 -12.48 5.83 -6.12
C PHE A 552 -12.32 7.08 -5.25
N ALA A 553 -11.76 8.17 -5.79
CA ALA A 553 -11.52 9.40 -5.03
C ALA A 553 -12.56 10.48 -5.36
N VAL A 554 -13.09 11.15 -4.33
CA VAL A 554 -13.90 12.38 -4.46
C VAL A 554 -13.07 13.56 -3.98
N THR A 555 -12.95 14.60 -4.81
CA THR A 555 -12.18 15.80 -4.48
C THR A 555 -13.10 16.94 -4.07
N LEU A 556 -12.80 17.59 -2.94
CA LEU A 556 -13.48 18.79 -2.45
C LEU A 556 -12.70 20.04 -2.86
N LYS A 557 -13.40 21.04 -3.37
CA LYS A 557 -12.78 22.30 -3.87
C LYS A 557 -12.29 23.22 -2.73
N GLY A 558 -12.90 23.11 -1.56
CA GLY A 558 -12.60 23.91 -0.38
C GLY A 558 -13.29 25.28 -0.37
N PHE A 559 -13.67 25.77 0.81
CA PHE A 559 -14.28 27.10 1.02
C PHE A 559 -13.23 28.21 1.08
N THR A 560 -13.35 29.21 0.19
CA THR A 560 -12.55 30.45 0.22
C THR A 560 -13.29 31.57 0.95
N PRO A 561 -12.77 32.09 2.07
CA PRO A 561 -13.44 33.13 2.86
C PRO A 561 -13.45 34.52 2.19
N PRO A 562 -14.31 35.46 2.66
CA PRO A 562 -14.21 36.86 2.24
C PRO A 562 -12.92 37.48 2.80
N GLN A 563 -12.37 38.49 2.12
CA GLN A 563 -11.13 39.16 2.54
C GLN A 563 -11.34 40.67 2.55
N LEU A 564 -11.58 41.23 3.74
CA LEU A 564 -11.92 42.64 3.94
C LEU A 564 -10.67 43.50 4.16
N ALA A 565 -10.62 44.71 3.57
CA ALA A 565 -9.47 45.61 3.68
C ALA A 565 -9.84 47.08 3.49
N LEU A 566 -9.17 48.00 4.20
CA LEU A 566 -9.14 49.42 3.82
C LEU A 566 -8.05 49.63 2.76
N ALA A 567 -8.43 49.52 1.50
CA ALA A 567 -7.50 49.43 0.38
C ALA A 567 -6.79 50.73 0.02
N ARG A 568 -7.48 51.88 0.16
CA ARG A 568 -6.92 53.21 -0.14
C ARG A 568 -7.55 54.24 0.79
N TYR A 569 -6.73 55.14 1.33
CA TYR A 569 -7.22 56.26 2.15
C TYR A 569 -6.38 57.52 2.02
N THR A 570 -6.98 58.67 2.29
CA THR A 570 -6.39 60.00 2.30
C THR A 570 -6.91 60.76 3.53
N PHE A 571 -6.39 61.94 3.81
CA PHE A 571 -6.86 62.75 4.92
C PHE A 571 -6.96 64.24 4.56
N LYS A 572 -7.55 65.03 5.44
CA LYS A 572 -7.61 66.49 5.36
C LYS A 572 -7.37 67.11 6.73
N GLU A 573 -6.67 68.23 6.74
CA GLU A 573 -6.46 69.08 7.91
C GLU A 573 -6.63 70.58 7.57
N ASP A 574 -7.24 70.90 6.43
CA ASP A 574 -7.38 72.26 5.87
C ASP A 574 -8.45 73.14 6.54
N GLY A 575 -9.01 72.72 7.68
CA GLY A 575 -10.09 73.43 8.35
C GLY A 575 -11.46 73.28 7.68
N THR A 576 -11.57 72.46 6.62
CA THR A 576 -12.86 72.13 6.00
C THR A 576 -13.48 70.89 6.65
N GLY A 577 -14.81 70.81 6.62
CA GLY A 577 -15.55 69.72 7.27
C GLY A 577 -15.34 69.75 8.78
N ASN A 578 -14.96 68.60 9.36
CA ASN A 578 -14.67 68.46 10.79
C ASN A 578 -13.16 68.40 11.10
N SER A 579 -12.32 68.92 10.21
CA SER A 579 -10.86 69.00 10.40
C SER A 579 -10.43 70.39 10.92
N GLU A 580 -9.29 70.47 11.60
CA GLU A 580 -8.68 71.71 12.11
C GLU A 580 -7.15 71.59 11.97
N GLY A 581 -6.52 72.49 11.22
CA GLY A 581 -5.10 72.43 10.87
C GLY A 581 -4.72 73.53 9.86
N ASN A 582 -3.60 73.37 9.16
CA ASN A 582 -3.00 74.39 8.29
C ASN A 582 -3.03 74.04 6.78
N GLY A 583 -3.60 72.89 6.42
CA GLY A 583 -3.75 72.37 5.06
C GLY A 583 -2.43 72.03 4.35
N ASN A 584 -1.34 71.79 5.07
CA ASN A 584 -0.02 71.53 4.50
C ASN A 584 0.24 70.04 4.14
N GLY A 585 -0.67 69.11 4.47
CA GLY A 585 -0.50 67.68 4.21
C GLY A 585 0.52 67.00 5.14
N ILE A 586 0.87 67.63 6.25
CA ILE A 586 1.69 67.12 7.34
C ILE A 586 0.77 66.98 8.55
N ILE A 587 0.86 65.86 9.27
CA ILE A 587 0.08 65.68 10.48
C ILE A 587 0.90 66.19 11.67
N GLU A 588 0.39 67.20 12.37
CA GLU A 588 1.07 67.90 13.45
C GLU A 588 0.31 67.81 14.79
N ARG A 589 0.97 68.19 15.88
CA ARG A 589 0.36 68.19 17.22
C ARG A 589 -0.62 69.36 17.33
N GLY A 590 -1.77 69.11 17.95
CA GLY A 590 -2.84 70.12 18.08
C GLY A 590 -3.87 70.09 16.94
N GLU A 591 -3.65 69.27 15.91
CA GLU A 591 -4.53 69.19 14.74
C GLU A 591 -5.66 68.15 14.90
N ARG A 592 -6.73 68.37 14.15
CA ARG A 592 -7.83 67.42 13.95
C ARG A 592 -7.87 67.03 12.48
N VAL A 593 -7.69 65.75 12.22
CA VAL A 593 -7.56 65.17 10.88
C VAL A 593 -8.85 64.44 10.51
N GLU A 594 -9.42 64.75 9.34
CA GLU A 594 -10.52 64.00 8.73
C GLU A 594 -9.95 62.97 7.74
N LEU A 595 -10.12 61.68 8.01
CA LEU A 595 -9.66 60.59 7.16
C LEU A 595 -10.80 60.06 6.29
N THR A 596 -10.54 59.91 4.99
CA THR A 596 -11.46 59.31 4.01
C THR A 596 -10.80 58.10 3.36
N GLY A 597 -11.49 56.95 3.30
CA GLY A 597 -10.98 55.76 2.62
C GLY A 597 -12.06 54.80 2.11
N TYR A 598 -11.62 53.71 1.49
CA TYR A 598 -12.50 52.67 0.94
C TYR A 598 -12.23 51.29 1.54
N VAL A 599 -13.24 50.72 2.19
CA VAL A 599 -13.24 49.31 2.62
C VAL A 599 -13.75 48.44 1.49
N VAL A 600 -12.99 47.43 1.08
CA VAL A 600 -13.29 46.51 -0.02
C VAL A 600 -13.30 45.06 0.45
N ASN A 601 -14.13 44.23 -0.17
CA ASN A 601 -13.98 42.77 -0.12
C ASN A 601 -13.21 42.30 -1.35
N ALA A 602 -11.92 41.99 -1.20
CA ALA A 602 -11.08 41.47 -2.27
C ALA A 602 -11.02 39.92 -2.29
N GLY A 603 -11.83 39.25 -1.46
CA GLY A 603 -12.01 37.80 -1.48
C GLY A 603 -13.06 37.33 -2.50
N LEU A 604 -13.17 36.01 -2.67
CA LEU A 604 -14.04 35.40 -3.69
C LEU A 604 -15.47 35.11 -3.21
N THR A 605 -15.77 35.30 -1.94
CA THR A 605 -17.10 35.11 -1.35
C THR A 605 -17.61 36.41 -0.71
N GLU A 606 -18.91 36.52 -0.49
CA GLU A 606 -19.51 37.71 0.13
C GLU A 606 -19.17 37.83 1.63
N ALA A 607 -18.94 39.07 2.09
CA ALA A 607 -18.95 39.41 3.50
C ALA A 607 -20.37 39.82 3.90
N ARG A 608 -20.87 39.29 5.01
CA ARG A 608 -22.26 39.47 5.47
C ARG A 608 -22.31 40.44 6.63
N ARG A 609 -23.20 41.44 6.56
CA ARG A 609 -23.40 42.47 7.60
C ARG A 609 -22.06 43.08 8.06
N ALA A 610 -21.27 43.54 7.09
CA ALA A 610 -19.97 44.10 7.38
C ALA A 610 -20.13 45.43 8.14
N THR A 611 -19.34 45.65 9.17
CA THR A 611 -19.35 46.88 9.99
C THR A 611 -17.92 47.35 10.23
N TRP A 612 -17.74 48.58 10.68
CA TRP A 612 -16.42 49.11 10.99
C TRP A 612 -16.38 49.97 12.26
N ALA A 613 -15.22 50.01 12.89
CA ALA A 613 -14.90 50.85 14.04
C ALA A 613 -13.43 51.28 13.99
N VAL A 614 -13.08 52.36 14.70
CA VAL A 614 -11.70 52.84 14.80
C VAL A 614 -11.32 52.98 16.26
N GLU A 615 -10.11 52.55 16.59
CA GLU A 615 -9.49 52.69 17.89
C GLU A 615 -8.25 53.57 17.77
N GLY A 616 -8.12 54.54 18.67
CA GLY A 616 -6.92 55.36 18.82
C GLY A 616 -6.16 54.94 20.06
N GLY A 617 -4.83 54.87 19.97
CA GLY A 617 -3.97 54.68 21.13
C GLY A 617 -4.03 55.85 22.11
N GLN A 618 -3.34 55.72 23.24
CA GLN A 618 -3.42 56.72 24.32
C GLN A 618 -3.14 58.13 23.82
N GLY A 619 -4.03 59.07 24.18
CA GLY A 619 -3.97 60.47 23.80
C GLY A 619 -4.67 60.83 22.49
N ILE A 620 -5.00 59.88 21.60
CA ILE A 620 -5.69 60.18 20.32
C ILE A 620 -7.21 60.11 20.53
N LYS A 621 -7.91 61.21 20.22
CA LYS A 621 -9.37 61.27 20.30
C LYS A 621 -10.00 60.88 18.97
N ILE A 622 -10.78 59.81 18.92
CA ILE A 622 -11.50 59.36 17.72
C ILE A 622 -12.94 59.89 17.74
N SER A 623 -13.42 60.40 16.60
CA SER A 623 -14.82 60.75 16.37
C SER A 623 -15.34 59.99 15.13
N LEU A 624 -16.36 59.17 15.34
CA LEU A 624 -16.98 58.32 14.32
C LEU A 624 -18.37 58.83 13.93
N PRO A 625 -18.82 58.58 12.68
CA PRO A 625 -20.21 58.82 12.29
C PRO A 625 -21.18 57.86 13.02
N SER A 626 -22.47 58.21 13.04
CA SER A 626 -23.54 57.39 13.63
C SER A 626 -23.79 56.09 12.85
N GLU A 627 -23.70 56.13 11.51
CA GLU A 627 -23.83 54.96 10.64
C GLU A 627 -22.47 54.28 10.42
N ARG A 628 -22.39 52.99 10.79
CA ARG A 628 -21.17 52.18 10.70
C ARG A 628 -21.39 50.84 10.00
N ASP A 629 -22.55 50.66 9.39
CA ASP A 629 -22.90 49.47 8.61
C ASP A 629 -22.42 49.63 7.17
N LEU A 630 -21.69 48.65 6.67
CA LEU A 630 -21.21 48.55 5.29
C LEU A 630 -22.11 47.62 4.46
N GLY A 631 -23.01 46.87 5.11
CA GLY A 631 -23.94 45.94 4.50
C GLY A 631 -23.27 44.67 3.97
N VAL A 632 -23.85 44.07 2.93
CA VAL A 632 -23.23 42.95 2.21
C VAL A 632 -22.19 43.50 1.23
N LEU A 633 -20.95 43.01 1.34
CA LEU A 633 -19.87 43.33 0.40
C LEU A 633 -19.57 42.09 -0.46
N ARG A 634 -19.98 42.13 -1.73
CA ARG A 634 -19.66 41.09 -2.72
C ARG A 634 -18.18 41.18 -3.15
N PRO A 635 -17.61 40.13 -3.78
CA PRO A 635 -16.26 40.18 -4.35
C PRO A 635 -16.04 41.43 -5.21
N GLY A 636 -14.97 42.18 -4.93
CA GLY A 636 -14.62 43.44 -5.59
C GLY A 636 -15.48 44.65 -5.19
N GLN A 637 -16.50 44.50 -4.35
CA GLN A 637 -17.34 45.61 -3.91
C GLN A 637 -16.69 46.38 -2.76
N PHE A 638 -16.85 47.71 -2.77
CA PHE A 638 -16.32 48.60 -1.74
C PHE A 638 -17.37 49.56 -1.16
N ARG A 639 -17.03 50.16 -0.02
CA ARG A 639 -17.78 51.22 0.66
C ARG A 639 -16.83 52.29 1.18
N LYS A 640 -17.26 53.55 1.09
CA LYS A 640 -16.50 54.70 1.62
C LYS A 640 -16.66 54.75 3.14
N VAL A 641 -15.56 54.98 3.84
CA VAL A 641 -15.54 55.25 5.29
C VAL A 641 -14.89 56.61 5.54
N VAL A 642 -15.44 57.37 6.49
CA VAL A 642 -14.95 58.70 6.87
C VAL A 642 -14.99 58.83 8.39
N PHE A 643 -13.89 59.23 9.01
CA PHE A 643 -13.82 59.50 10.45
C PHE A 643 -12.79 60.57 10.78
N ASN A 644 -12.88 61.12 11.99
CA ASN A 644 -11.94 62.13 12.46
C ASN A 644 -11.10 61.62 13.62
N PHE A 645 -9.85 62.05 13.70
CA PHE A 645 -9.05 61.90 14.90
C PHE A 645 -8.29 63.18 15.25
N GLY A 646 -8.18 63.47 16.54
CA GLY A 646 -7.48 64.65 17.06
C GLY A 646 -6.19 64.27 17.79
N LEU A 647 -5.14 65.03 17.52
CA LEU A 647 -3.84 64.95 18.19
C LEU A 647 -3.73 66.11 19.20
N PRO A 648 -3.63 65.82 20.51
CA PRO A 648 -3.39 66.87 21.49
C PRO A 648 -2.07 67.61 21.24
N ALA A 649 -2.01 68.89 21.62
CA ALA A 649 -0.77 69.68 21.51
C ALA A 649 0.38 69.09 22.34
N ASP A 650 0.06 68.39 23.43
CA ASP A 650 0.97 67.70 24.34
C ASP A 650 1.15 66.20 24.02
N TYR A 651 0.78 65.75 22.81
CA TYR A 651 0.95 64.36 22.40
C TYR A 651 2.40 63.89 22.56
N SER A 652 2.60 62.88 23.40
CA SER A 652 3.90 62.30 23.77
C SER A 652 4.10 60.88 23.25
N GLY A 653 3.19 60.38 22.40
CA GLY A 653 3.34 59.08 21.75
C GLY A 653 4.42 59.07 20.66
N GLY A 654 4.68 57.88 20.10
CA GLY A 654 5.66 57.70 19.04
C GLY A 654 5.27 58.39 17.73
N ASN A 655 6.24 58.55 16.82
CA ASN A 655 6.01 59.19 15.52
C ASN A 655 4.97 58.43 14.68
N GLN A 656 4.93 57.10 14.74
CA GLN A 656 3.88 56.31 14.09
C GLN A 656 2.60 56.36 14.93
N LEU A 657 1.52 56.85 14.33
CA LEU A 657 0.27 57.07 15.04
C LEU A 657 -0.48 55.74 15.26
N PRO A 658 -0.83 55.36 16.51
CA PRO A 658 -1.52 54.12 16.84
C PRO A 658 -3.03 54.22 16.53
N VAL A 659 -3.41 54.39 15.26
CA VAL A 659 -4.81 54.39 14.80
C VAL A 659 -5.13 53.07 14.11
N VAL A 660 -6.11 52.32 14.61
CA VAL A 660 -6.47 50.99 14.13
C VAL A 660 -7.91 50.96 13.63
N LEU A 661 -8.13 50.51 12.39
CA LEU A 661 -9.46 50.23 11.84
C LEU A 661 -9.83 48.76 12.08
N ASN A 662 -10.95 48.52 12.75
CA ASN A 662 -11.58 47.21 12.91
C ASN A 662 -12.73 47.07 11.92
N ILE A 663 -12.67 46.06 11.05
CA ILE A 663 -13.72 45.69 10.10
C ILE A 663 -14.26 44.33 10.54
N SER A 664 -15.56 44.21 10.79
CA SER A 664 -16.19 42.97 11.28
C SER A 664 -17.27 42.49 10.33
N GLU A 665 -17.52 41.18 10.27
CA GLU A 665 -18.66 40.58 9.57
C GLU A 665 -19.36 39.53 10.46
N GLU A 666 -20.53 39.04 10.04
CA GLU A 666 -21.43 38.20 10.84
C GLU A 666 -20.78 36.94 11.43
N ARG A 667 -19.85 36.30 10.72
CA ARG A 667 -19.17 35.07 11.18
C ARG A 667 -17.94 35.37 12.04
N LEU A 668 -17.67 36.64 12.36
CA LEU A 668 -16.61 37.22 13.22
C LEU A 668 -15.16 36.87 12.87
N ARG A 669 -14.88 35.61 12.54
CA ARG A 669 -13.55 35.10 12.19
C ARG A 669 -13.04 35.58 10.83
N PHE A 670 -13.90 36.18 10.00
CA PHE A 670 -13.51 36.77 8.70
C PHE A 670 -13.45 38.31 8.75
N GLY A 671 -13.44 38.90 9.95
CA GLY A 671 -13.13 40.32 10.14
C GLY A 671 -11.63 40.62 9.99
N ARG A 672 -11.27 41.90 9.91
CA ARG A 672 -9.89 42.39 9.86
C ARG A 672 -9.66 43.55 10.83
N GLN A 673 -8.55 43.49 11.55
CA GLN A 673 -7.98 44.63 12.26
C GLN A 673 -6.80 45.19 11.44
N GLN A 674 -6.79 46.48 11.15
CA GLN A 674 -5.80 47.13 10.27
C GLN A 674 -5.22 48.40 10.92
N GLN A 675 -3.94 48.37 11.25
CA GLN A 675 -3.18 49.55 11.70
C GLN A 675 -2.98 50.52 10.53
N LEU A 676 -3.32 51.80 10.73
CA LEU A 676 -3.12 52.84 9.72
C LEU A 676 -1.67 53.31 9.72
N LYS A 677 -1.13 53.49 8.52
CA LYS A 677 0.24 53.96 8.24
C LYS A 677 0.24 55.47 8.13
N LEU A 678 0.16 56.11 9.29
CA LEU A 678 0.21 57.57 9.46
C LEU A 678 1.31 57.89 10.47
N ALA A 679 2.07 58.94 10.17
CA ALA A 679 3.22 59.36 10.96
C ALA A 679 3.21 60.87 11.17
N LEU A 680 3.45 61.27 12.42
CA LEU A 680 3.59 62.65 12.86
C LEU A 680 4.78 63.31 12.16
N GLY A 681 4.58 64.51 11.61
CA GLY A 681 5.63 65.30 10.96
C GLY A 681 6.02 64.83 9.55
N SER A 682 5.41 63.76 9.02
CA SER A 682 5.67 63.30 7.65
C SER A 682 4.81 64.03 6.63
N PHE A 683 5.38 64.39 5.48
CA PHE A 683 4.64 65.06 4.39
C PHE A 683 3.98 64.06 3.44
N TYR A 684 2.67 64.16 3.27
CA TYR A 684 1.87 63.32 2.38
C TYR A 684 1.39 64.14 1.19
N ARG A 685 1.85 63.81 -0.02
CA ARG A 685 1.33 64.41 -1.26
C ARG A 685 0.25 63.55 -1.89
N ASP A 686 0.47 62.25 -1.93
CA ASP A 686 -0.42 61.27 -2.55
C ASP A 686 -1.26 60.52 -1.50
N PRO A 687 -2.40 59.90 -1.88
CA PRO A 687 -3.13 58.98 -1.01
C PRO A 687 -2.27 57.79 -0.58
N ILE A 688 -2.65 57.18 0.54
CA ILE A 688 -1.95 56.03 1.11
C ILE A 688 -2.58 54.73 0.59
N GLU A 689 -1.73 53.83 0.12
CA GLU A 689 -2.07 52.51 -0.43
C GLU A 689 -1.32 51.40 0.34
N PRO A 690 -1.94 50.81 1.38
CA PRO A 690 -1.30 49.78 2.20
C PRO A 690 -1.02 48.50 1.43
N VAL A 691 0.02 47.78 1.84
CA VAL A 691 0.35 46.44 1.31
C VAL A 691 -0.05 45.37 2.34
N PHE A 692 -0.83 44.36 1.92
CA PHE A 692 -1.44 43.37 2.81
C PHE A 692 -0.83 41.97 2.70
N PRO A 693 -0.17 41.39 3.70
CA PRO A 693 0.48 40.07 3.59
C PRO A 693 -0.46 38.89 3.24
N ASP A 694 -1.73 38.98 3.62
CA ASP A 694 -2.76 37.94 3.60
C ASP A 694 -3.81 38.13 2.49
N LEU A 695 -3.69 39.17 1.65
CA LEU A 695 -4.66 39.56 0.63
C LEU A 695 -3.99 40.08 -0.64
N GLU A 696 -4.47 39.73 -1.84
CA GLU A 696 -3.99 40.32 -3.11
C GLU A 696 -4.20 41.85 -3.17
N THR A 697 -3.17 42.63 -2.84
CA THR A 697 -3.24 44.11 -2.74
C THR A 697 -3.58 44.77 -4.08
N SER A 698 -3.12 44.20 -5.20
CA SER A 698 -3.44 44.69 -6.55
C SER A 698 -4.94 44.61 -6.85
N ALA A 699 -5.59 43.50 -6.51
CA ALA A 699 -7.03 43.30 -6.69
C ALA A 699 -7.83 44.27 -5.80
N ALA A 700 -7.42 44.45 -4.54
CA ALA A 700 -8.05 45.39 -3.62
C ALA A 700 -7.98 46.85 -4.12
N LEU A 701 -6.82 47.27 -4.66
CA LEU A 701 -6.62 48.63 -5.20
C LEU A 701 -7.32 48.86 -6.54
N ALA A 702 -7.38 47.85 -7.41
CA ALA A 702 -8.06 47.92 -8.69
C ALA A 702 -9.59 48.05 -8.52
N ALA A 703 -10.12 47.48 -7.45
CA ALA A 703 -11.54 47.53 -7.12
C ALA A 703 -12.01 48.89 -6.57
N VAL A 704 -11.11 49.74 -6.08
CA VAL A 704 -11.47 51.02 -5.44
C VAL A 704 -11.09 52.26 -6.28
N PRO A 705 -11.93 53.32 -6.30
CA PRO A 705 -11.62 54.56 -7.02
C PRO A 705 -10.37 55.26 -6.48
N ALA A 706 -9.70 56.05 -7.34
CA ALA A 706 -8.63 56.94 -6.91
C ALA A 706 -9.16 57.98 -5.90
N LEU A 707 -8.32 58.32 -4.92
CA LEU A 707 -8.60 59.42 -3.98
C LEU A 707 -7.68 60.60 -4.31
N PRO A 708 -8.10 61.84 -4.05
CA PRO A 708 -7.18 62.97 -4.10
C PRO A 708 -6.16 62.89 -2.95
N GLY A 709 -4.99 63.48 -3.18
CA GLY A 709 -3.99 63.69 -2.13
C GLY A 709 -4.53 64.55 -0.98
N PRO A 710 -3.89 64.51 0.20
CA PRO A 710 -4.36 65.25 1.36
C PRO A 710 -4.14 66.77 1.26
N VAL A 711 -3.35 67.21 0.29
CA VAL A 711 -3.05 68.61 0.00
C VAL A 711 -3.19 68.88 -1.50
N SER A 712 -3.57 70.12 -1.88
CA SER A 712 -3.65 70.53 -3.28
C SER A 712 -2.25 70.64 -3.92
N ASP A 713 -2.11 70.44 -5.23
CA ASP A 713 -0.81 70.55 -5.92
C ASP A 713 -0.13 71.92 -5.70
N ALA A 714 -0.90 73.00 -5.59
CA ALA A 714 -0.36 74.35 -5.36
C ALA A 714 0.20 74.52 -3.93
N GLN A 715 -0.50 74.01 -2.92
CA GLN A 715 -0.02 74.01 -1.53
C GLN A 715 1.13 73.02 -1.35
N ALA A 716 1.05 71.85 -1.99
CA ALA A 716 2.14 70.87 -2.01
C ALA A 716 3.43 71.50 -2.53
N GLN A 717 3.40 72.28 -3.61
CA GLN A 717 4.59 72.99 -4.10
C GLN A 717 5.15 74.00 -3.09
N THR A 718 4.30 74.63 -2.27
CA THR A 718 4.71 75.58 -1.24
C THR A 718 5.43 74.85 -0.10
N VAL A 719 4.86 73.75 0.37
CA VAL A 719 5.45 72.90 1.41
C VAL A 719 6.74 72.25 0.91
N ILE A 720 6.74 71.74 -0.32
CA ILE A 720 7.92 71.18 -0.99
C ILE A 720 9.07 72.20 -1.04
N ARG A 721 8.80 73.50 -1.26
CA ARG A 721 9.84 74.54 -1.19
C ARG A 721 10.40 74.74 0.22
N GLN A 722 9.57 74.58 1.25
CA GLN A 722 9.99 74.71 2.65
C GLN A 722 10.84 73.52 3.11
N ILE A 723 10.58 72.33 2.59
CA ILE A 723 11.34 71.12 2.89
C ILE A 723 12.42 70.81 1.83
N ALA A 724 12.58 71.62 0.77
CA ALA A 724 13.43 71.32 -0.40
C ALA A 724 14.90 71.02 -0.07
N ASP A 725 15.40 71.52 1.06
CA ASP A 725 16.78 71.31 1.52
C ASP A 725 16.96 70.00 2.30
N THR A 726 15.87 69.31 2.69
CA THR A 726 15.99 68.01 3.36
C THR A 726 16.25 66.90 2.34
N PRO A 727 17.22 65.99 2.61
CA PRO A 727 17.51 64.88 1.72
C PRO A 727 16.29 63.97 1.47
N PRO A 728 16.27 63.17 0.39
CA PRO A 728 15.21 62.17 0.21
C PRO A 728 15.29 61.13 1.33
N GLU A 729 14.13 60.78 1.88
CA GLU A 729 13.97 59.75 2.91
C GLU A 729 12.99 58.71 2.37
N LEU A 730 13.42 57.45 2.30
CA LEU A 730 12.64 56.38 1.67
C LEU A 730 12.11 55.42 2.73
N GLU A 731 10.84 55.06 2.60
CA GLU A 731 10.19 54.01 3.38
C GLU A 731 9.57 53.01 2.40
N PHE A 732 9.48 51.72 2.79
CA PHE A 732 8.79 50.74 1.97
C PHE A 732 8.07 49.66 2.80
N GLU A 733 7.08 49.04 2.16
CA GLU A 733 6.40 47.84 2.64
C GLU A 733 6.44 46.75 1.57
N LYS A 734 6.46 45.48 1.98
CA LYS A 734 6.46 44.34 1.05
C LYS A 734 5.33 43.35 1.32
N GLN A 735 4.96 42.62 0.28
CA GLN A 735 4.08 41.45 0.36
C GLN A 735 4.53 40.38 -0.62
N VAL A 736 4.56 39.13 -0.19
CA VAL A 736 4.63 37.95 -1.06
C VAL A 736 3.20 37.57 -1.47
N LEU A 737 2.90 37.58 -2.76
CA LEU A 737 1.59 37.18 -3.28
C LEU A 737 1.53 35.65 -3.36
N LYS A 738 0.39 35.07 -2.94
CA LYS A 738 0.22 33.61 -2.84
C LYS A 738 -0.35 32.97 -4.09
N ASP A 739 -0.88 33.78 -5.01
CA ASP A 739 -1.53 33.32 -6.25
C ASP A 739 -0.59 32.61 -7.23
N GLY A 740 0.74 32.74 -7.03
CA GLY A 740 1.75 32.06 -7.82
C GLY A 740 2.22 30.71 -7.27
N ASP A 741 1.90 30.37 -6.03
CA ASP A 741 2.05 29.04 -5.43
C ASP A 741 0.75 28.26 -5.69
N LEU A 742 0.78 27.39 -6.72
CA LEU A 742 -0.44 26.77 -7.25
C LEU A 742 -1.03 25.72 -6.32
N ASN A 743 -0.19 25.13 -5.47
CA ASN A 743 -0.57 24.09 -4.53
C ASN A 743 -0.77 24.64 -3.10
N GLY A 744 -0.32 25.87 -2.82
CA GLY A 744 -0.53 26.61 -1.59
C GLY A 744 0.22 26.05 -0.38
N ASN A 745 1.26 25.25 -0.60
CA ASN A 745 2.02 24.58 0.47
C ASN A 745 3.15 25.46 1.05
N GLY A 746 3.37 26.67 0.53
CA GLY A 746 4.42 27.58 0.97
C GLY A 746 5.82 27.20 0.48
N VAL A 747 5.91 26.26 -0.46
CA VAL A 747 7.14 25.74 -1.06
C VAL A 747 7.03 25.83 -2.58
N TYR A 748 7.79 26.74 -3.16
CA TYR A 748 7.75 27.04 -4.57
C TYR A 748 8.43 25.94 -5.41
N GLU A 749 7.67 25.31 -6.29
CA GLU A 749 8.08 24.23 -7.18
C GLU A 749 8.28 24.69 -8.64
N PRO A 750 9.07 23.96 -9.46
CA PRO A 750 9.21 24.25 -10.88
C PRO A 750 7.88 24.42 -11.62
N GLY A 751 7.76 25.55 -12.32
CA GLY A 751 6.55 25.95 -13.04
C GLY A 751 5.66 26.93 -12.26
N GLU A 752 5.78 26.99 -10.93
CA GLU A 752 5.11 27.99 -10.09
C GLU A 752 5.78 29.38 -10.23
N THR A 753 5.11 30.44 -9.77
CA THR A 753 5.61 31.82 -9.94
C THR A 753 5.79 32.49 -8.59
N VAL A 754 6.99 32.97 -8.29
CA VAL A 754 7.21 33.85 -7.13
C VAL A 754 6.78 35.26 -7.51
N LYS A 755 5.95 35.90 -6.68
CA LYS A 755 5.54 37.30 -6.84
C LYS A 755 5.68 38.08 -5.53
N ILE A 756 6.37 39.21 -5.56
CA ILE A 756 6.56 40.09 -4.40
C ILE A 756 6.25 41.53 -4.79
N LYS A 757 5.26 42.14 -4.15
CA LYS A 757 4.93 43.56 -4.32
C LYS A 757 5.68 44.40 -3.29
N VAL A 758 6.30 45.50 -3.72
CA VAL A 758 7.03 46.46 -2.88
C VAL A 758 6.47 47.86 -3.12
N ALA A 759 5.88 48.48 -2.10
CA ALA A 759 5.38 49.85 -2.15
C ALA A 759 6.38 50.79 -1.47
N ILE A 760 6.81 51.84 -2.16
CA ILE A 760 7.89 52.75 -1.74
C ILE A 760 7.33 54.16 -1.63
N ARG A 761 7.72 54.89 -0.60
CA ARG A 761 7.34 56.28 -0.37
C ARG A 761 8.56 57.15 -0.10
N ASN A 762 8.54 58.38 -0.61
CA ASN A 762 9.53 59.40 -0.29
C ASN A 762 8.96 60.41 0.71
N THR A 763 9.38 60.34 1.97
CA THR A 763 8.97 61.24 3.06
C THR A 763 9.86 62.48 3.18
N GLY A 764 11.01 62.48 2.50
CA GLY A 764 11.96 63.60 2.48
C GLY A 764 11.57 64.72 1.50
N GLY A 765 12.29 65.83 1.55
CA GLY A 765 11.94 67.05 0.83
C GLY A 765 12.54 67.21 -0.56
N GLN A 766 13.52 66.37 -0.92
CA GLN A 766 14.05 66.26 -2.29
C GLN A 766 13.48 65.04 -3.02
N ALA A 767 13.33 65.16 -4.35
CA ALA A 767 12.92 64.02 -5.18
C ALA A 767 13.95 62.90 -5.10
N ALA A 768 13.52 61.68 -4.81
CA ALA A 768 14.36 60.49 -4.90
C ALA A 768 14.52 60.10 -6.38
N ARG A 769 15.75 59.99 -6.87
CA ARG A 769 16.04 59.78 -8.29
C ARG A 769 16.45 58.34 -8.57
N ASN A 770 15.89 57.76 -9.64
CA ASN A 770 16.14 56.40 -10.12
C ASN A 770 16.13 55.38 -8.99
N VAL A 771 15.03 55.37 -8.23
CA VAL A 771 14.84 54.45 -7.12
C VAL A 771 14.84 53.03 -7.67
N ARG A 772 15.60 52.13 -7.04
CA ARG A 772 15.73 50.72 -7.40
C ARG A 772 15.47 49.84 -6.21
N VAL A 773 14.79 48.73 -6.50
CA VAL A 773 14.55 47.61 -5.58
C VAL A 773 15.47 46.47 -5.98
N ALA A 774 16.26 45.97 -5.04
CA ALA A 774 17.17 44.85 -5.25
C ALA A 774 17.03 43.81 -4.13
N ILE A 775 17.35 42.55 -4.47
CA ILE A 775 17.44 41.46 -3.52
C ILE A 775 18.88 41.33 -3.03
N ALA A 776 19.07 41.22 -1.71
CA ALA A 776 20.39 41.06 -1.10
C ALA A 776 20.38 39.89 -0.10
N GLY A 777 21.46 39.11 -0.07
CA GLY A 777 21.70 38.05 0.94
C GLY A 777 21.66 36.62 0.41
N ASP A 778 20.76 36.31 -0.54
CA ASP A 778 20.68 34.97 -1.14
C ASP A 778 20.79 35.03 -2.67
N GLU A 779 21.75 34.28 -3.22
CA GLU A 779 22.03 34.24 -4.66
C GLU A 779 20.91 33.59 -5.48
N THR A 780 20.17 32.63 -4.90
CA THR A 780 19.06 31.94 -5.59
C THR A 780 17.89 32.90 -5.78
N ALA A 781 17.51 33.60 -4.70
CA ALA A 781 16.47 34.62 -4.74
C ALA A 781 16.88 35.82 -5.61
N ALA A 782 18.15 36.24 -5.55
CA ALA A 782 18.66 37.35 -6.37
C ALA A 782 18.70 37.01 -7.86
N ALA A 783 19.12 35.80 -8.23
CA ALA A 783 19.11 35.33 -9.62
C ALA A 783 17.70 35.15 -10.17
N LEU A 784 16.76 34.71 -9.32
CA LEU A 784 15.37 34.49 -9.71
C LEU A 784 14.61 35.81 -9.91
N LEU A 785 14.63 36.71 -8.93
CA LEU A 785 13.79 37.91 -8.90
C LEU A 785 14.49 39.17 -9.46
N GLY A 786 15.82 39.19 -9.53
CA GLY A 786 16.58 40.32 -10.07
C GLY A 786 16.32 41.67 -9.38
N GLY A 787 16.80 42.75 -10.02
CA GLY A 787 16.57 44.12 -9.59
C GLY A 787 15.53 44.83 -10.47
N HIS A 788 14.69 45.67 -9.86
CA HIS A 788 13.64 46.41 -10.56
C HIS A 788 13.75 47.92 -10.31
N SER A 789 13.44 48.74 -11.32
CA SER A 789 13.43 50.19 -11.18
C SER A 789 12.03 50.71 -10.83
N ALA A 790 11.96 51.51 -9.78
CA ALA A 790 10.81 52.32 -9.40
C ALA A 790 10.88 53.75 -9.99
N GLY A 791 11.94 54.12 -10.70
CA GLY A 791 12.09 55.46 -11.29
C GLY A 791 12.17 56.59 -10.27
N ASP A 792 11.89 57.82 -10.68
CA ASP A 792 11.92 58.99 -9.79
C ASP A 792 10.65 59.06 -8.93
N ILE A 793 10.79 59.38 -7.64
CA ILE A 793 9.68 59.56 -6.69
C ILE A 793 9.76 60.98 -6.12
N PRO A 794 8.79 61.87 -6.41
CA PRO A 794 8.80 63.24 -5.91
C PRO A 794 8.63 63.29 -4.38
N PRO A 795 8.95 64.43 -3.73
CA PRO A 795 8.70 64.62 -2.29
C PRO A 795 7.24 64.35 -1.94
N GLY A 796 7.00 63.60 -0.87
CA GLY A 796 5.68 63.16 -0.42
C GLY A 796 4.99 62.13 -1.32
N GLY A 797 5.63 61.73 -2.43
CA GLY A 797 5.08 60.82 -3.43
C GLY A 797 5.34 59.35 -3.14
N SER A 798 4.55 58.48 -3.79
CA SER A 798 4.65 57.02 -3.61
C SER A 798 4.67 56.24 -4.93
N ARG A 799 5.30 55.06 -4.96
CA ARG A 799 5.32 54.16 -6.12
C ARG A 799 5.46 52.69 -5.71
N ALA A 800 4.69 51.81 -6.36
CA ALA A 800 4.77 50.37 -6.15
C ALA A 800 5.42 49.64 -7.34
N VAL A 801 6.16 48.57 -7.04
CA VAL A 801 6.83 47.69 -8.00
C VAL A 801 6.48 46.23 -7.69
N LEU A 802 6.25 45.42 -8.74
CA LEU A 802 6.01 43.98 -8.63
C LEU A 802 7.26 43.22 -9.12
N LEU A 803 7.91 42.50 -8.21
CA LEU A 803 8.98 41.56 -8.52
C LEU A 803 8.31 40.22 -8.84
N GLN A 804 8.51 39.68 -10.04
CA GLN A 804 7.90 38.39 -10.42
C GLN A 804 8.84 37.52 -11.26
N ALA A 805 8.84 36.22 -10.99
CA ALA A 805 9.62 35.25 -11.76
C ALA A 805 9.06 33.83 -11.64
N GLN A 806 9.11 33.07 -12.73
CA GLN A 806 8.76 31.66 -12.74
C GLN A 806 9.91 30.82 -12.19
N VAL A 807 9.59 29.86 -11.31
CA VAL A 807 10.54 28.97 -10.67
C VAL A 807 11.09 27.98 -11.72
N PRO A 808 12.41 27.92 -11.94
CA PRO A 808 13.00 27.06 -12.95
C PRO A 808 13.05 25.59 -12.49
N ASN A 809 13.10 24.65 -13.45
CA ASN A 809 13.30 23.22 -13.20
C ASN A 809 14.58 22.88 -12.43
N SER A 810 15.57 23.77 -12.45
CA SER A 810 16.86 23.62 -11.78
C SER A 810 16.90 24.19 -10.37
N VAL A 811 15.76 24.58 -9.78
CA VAL A 811 15.74 25.20 -8.44
C VAL A 811 16.24 24.21 -7.37
N PRO A 812 17.21 24.58 -6.52
CA PRO A 812 17.69 23.70 -5.46
C PRO A 812 16.64 23.55 -4.36
N ARG A 813 16.66 22.41 -3.64
CA ARG A 813 15.86 22.25 -2.41
C ARG A 813 16.48 23.10 -1.31
N LYS A 814 15.92 24.28 -1.03
CA LYS A 814 16.49 25.23 -0.07
C LYS A 814 15.45 26.24 0.42
N GLU A 815 15.53 26.59 1.71
CA GLU A 815 14.90 27.81 2.23
C GLU A 815 15.84 29.00 2.03
N SER A 816 15.40 29.98 1.26
CA SER A 816 16.16 31.18 0.91
C SER A 816 15.71 32.35 1.77
N SER A 817 16.59 32.81 2.66
CA SER A 817 16.41 34.05 3.43
C SER A 817 17.15 35.20 2.74
N PHE A 818 16.44 36.28 2.41
CA PHE A 818 17.01 37.47 1.78
C PHE A 818 16.36 38.75 2.29
N SER A 819 17.01 39.89 2.04
CA SER A 819 16.49 41.22 2.36
C SER A 819 16.15 41.99 1.08
N ILE A 820 15.14 42.86 1.16
CA ILE A 820 14.82 43.81 0.09
C ILE A 820 15.57 45.11 0.39
N LYS A 821 16.35 45.59 -0.58
CA LYS A 821 17.08 46.84 -0.50
C LYS A 821 16.48 47.85 -1.46
N VAL A 822 15.99 48.97 -0.94
CA VAL A 822 15.50 50.11 -1.72
C VAL A 822 16.55 51.21 -1.68
N THR A 823 17.07 51.57 -2.85
CA THR A 823 18.17 52.54 -3.01
C THR A 823 17.85 53.57 -4.07
N GLU A 824 18.44 54.74 -3.94
CA GLU A 824 18.35 55.86 -4.86
C GLU A 824 19.74 56.21 -5.43
N ALA A 825 19.79 57.00 -6.51
CA ALA A 825 21.01 57.25 -7.28
C ALA A 825 22.13 58.04 -6.58
N ARG A 826 21.82 58.88 -5.59
CA ARG A 826 22.81 59.67 -4.81
C ARG A 826 23.22 58.98 -3.50
N GLY A 827 22.74 57.76 -3.25
CA GLY A 827 23.16 56.91 -2.14
C GLY A 827 22.22 56.92 -0.93
N PHE A 828 21.08 57.58 -1.01
CA PHE A 828 20.03 57.48 0.00
C PHE A 828 19.30 56.13 -0.15
N SER A 829 18.94 55.51 0.97
CA SER A 829 18.25 54.23 0.99
C SER A 829 17.19 54.22 2.07
N ALA A 830 16.25 53.29 1.96
CA ALA A 830 15.33 53.06 3.06
C ALA A 830 16.09 52.61 4.31
N SER A 831 15.67 53.12 5.47
CA SER A 831 16.27 52.82 6.77
C SER A 831 15.88 51.42 7.27
N THR A 832 14.73 50.91 6.84
CA THR A 832 14.20 49.59 7.20
C THR A 832 14.78 48.50 6.31
N LEU A 833 15.33 47.43 6.90
CA LEU A 833 15.67 46.19 6.22
C LEU A 833 14.69 45.10 6.64
N GLU A 834 13.86 44.62 5.71
CA GLU A 834 12.91 43.54 6.01
C GLU A 834 13.40 42.20 5.44
N GLU A 835 13.59 41.19 6.30
CA GLU A 835 13.95 39.81 5.92
C GLU A 835 12.73 39.07 5.32
N THR A 836 12.91 38.42 4.17
CA THR A 836 11.94 37.57 3.47
C THR A 836 12.48 36.15 3.44
N ARG A 837 11.61 35.17 3.65
CA ARG A 837 11.93 33.75 3.49
C ARG A 837 11.05 33.13 2.42
N LEU A 838 11.66 32.40 1.50
CA LEU A 838 10.97 31.59 0.50
C LEU A 838 11.56 30.19 0.52
N ALA A 839 10.70 29.17 0.63
CA ALA A 839 11.12 27.78 0.46
C ALA A 839 11.00 27.39 -1.01
N PHE A 840 12.03 26.74 -1.54
CA PHE A 840 12.03 26.16 -2.87
C PHE A 840 12.22 24.65 -2.79
N GLN A 841 11.47 23.92 -3.61
CA GLN A 841 11.61 22.49 -3.76
C GLN A 841 11.54 22.09 -5.23
N PRO A 842 12.51 21.32 -5.75
CA PRO A 842 12.36 20.73 -7.06
C PRO A 842 11.18 19.75 -7.05
N LYS A 843 10.36 19.78 -8.10
CA LYS A 843 9.20 18.90 -8.26
C LYS A 843 9.64 17.45 -8.08
N GLU A 844 9.20 16.83 -6.99
CA GLU A 844 9.53 15.45 -6.70
C GLU A 844 8.68 14.55 -7.61
N THR A 845 9.30 14.01 -8.65
CA THR A 845 8.70 12.92 -9.42
C THR A 845 8.38 11.74 -8.49
N LYS A 846 7.30 11.01 -8.79
CA LYS A 846 6.71 9.83 -8.12
C LYS A 846 7.72 8.85 -7.46
N ILE A 847 8.94 8.85 -7.95
CA ILE A 847 10.19 8.28 -7.44
C ILE A 847 10.31 8.27 -5.90
N ILE A 848 9.92 9.34 -5.18
CA ILE A 848 10.25 9.46 -3.74
C ILE A 848 9.31 8.68 -2.83
N LYS A 849 8.10 8.35 -3.27
CA LYS A 849 7.26 7.36 -2.57
C LYS A 849 7.77 5.92 -2.73
N GLN A 850 8.62 5.63 -3.72
CA GLN A 850 9.18 4.28 -3.96
C GLN A 850 10.46 3.99 -3.16
N LEU A 851 11.04 5.01 -2.48
CA LEU A 851 12.38 4.94 -1.91
C LEU A 851 12.56 4.03 -0.68
N ALA A 852 11.48 3.46 -0.15
CA ALA A 852 11.54 2.40 0.86
C ALA A 852 11.32 1.04 0.22
N GLY A 853 12.35 0.17 0.20
CA GLY A 853 12.08 -1.25 -0.05
C GLY A 853 13.18 -2.17 -0.55
N LEU A 854 14.45 -1.80 -0.69
CA LEU A 854 15.47 -2.81 -1.09
C LEU A 854 15.88 -3.75 0.06
N LEU A 855 15.62 -3.34 1.31
CA LEU A 855 15.83 -4.16 2.49
C LEU A 855 14.52 -4.43 3.24
N PRO A 856 14.38 -5.59 3.90
CA PRO A 856 15.29 -6.73 3.82
C PRO A 856 15.26 -7.39 2.43
N VAL A 857 16.37 -8.02 2.05
CA VAL A 857 16.45 -8.84 0.83
C VAL A 857 15.57 -10.09 1.03
N PRO A 858 14.67 -10.42 0.10
CA PRO A 858 13.89 -11.65 0.18
C PRO A 858 14.81 -12.88 0.24
N ARG A 859 14.62 -13.75 1.25
CA ARG A 859 15.39 -14.99 1.42
C ARG A 859 14.62 -16.26 1.06
N ASP A 860 13.31 -16.15 0.81
CA ASP A 860 12.39 -17.28 0.58
C ASP A 860 11.79 -17.29 -0.83
N ASN A 861 12.58 -16.90 -1.84
CA ASN A 861 12.16 -17.01 -3.23
C ASN A 861 12.33 -18.45 -3.71
N SER A 862 11.29 -18.98 -4.37
CA SER A 862 11.20 -20.42 -4.68
C SER A 862 12.06 -20.90 -5.86
N GLY A 863 12.86 -20.01 -6.47
CA GLY A 863 13.68 -20.27 -7.66
C GLY A 863 15.15 -20.59 -7.37
N LYS A 864 15.45 -21.63 -6.58
CA LYS A 864 16.84 -22.04 -6.31
C LYS A 864 17.56 -22.48 -7.60
N ARG A 865 18.80 -22.03 -7.79
CA ARG A 865 19.66 -22.38 -8.92
C ARG A 865 20.97 -23.01 -8.44
N PRO A 866 20.95 -24.27 -7.98
CA PRO A 866 22.15 -24.93 -7.43
C PRO A 866 23.32 -24.98 -8.42
N ASN A 867 23.02 -24.99 -9.72
CA ASN A 867 24.00 -24.97 -10.81
C ASN A 867 24.23 -23.56 -11.39
N ALA A 868 24.05 -22.51 -10.60
CA ALA A 868 24.40 -21.15 -10.99
C ALA A 868 25.65 -20.64 -10.28
N ALA A 869 26.36 -19.73 -10.95
CA ALA A 869 27.46 -18.98 -10.36
C ALA A 869 27.42 -17.52 -10.81
N ALA A 870 27.94 -16.63 -9.98
CA ALA A 870 27.97 -15.21 -10.25
C ALA A 870 29.34 -14.58 -9.95
N VAL A 871 29.71 -13.60 -10.75
CA VAL A 871 30.79 -12.66 -10.46
C VAL A 871 30.17 -11.27 -10.35
N VAL A 872 30.43 -10.60 -9.24
CA VAL A 872 29.82 -9.33 -8.85
C VAL A 872 30.96 -8.36 -8.55
N VAL A 873 31.01 -7.26 -9.29
CA VAL A 873 32.10 -6.28 -9.24
C VAL A 873 31.53 -4.90 -8.98
N GLY A 874 32.09 -4.16 -8.01
CA GLY A 874 31.66 -2.79 -7.71
C GLY A 874 32.83 -1.91 -7.30
N ILE A 875 33.14 -0.88 -8.08
CA ILE A 875 34.34 -0.06 -7.86
C ILE A 875 33.91 1.38 -7.66
N GLY A 876 34.00 1.85 -6.42
CA GLY A 876 33.81 3.24 -6.03
C GLY A 876 35.14 4.00 -5.95
N GLY A 877 36.17 3.36 -5.41
CA GLY A 877 37.52 3.93 -5.31
C GLY A 877 38.36 3.67 -6.56
N TYR A 878 38.74 4.73 -7.28
CA TYR A 878 39.67 4.66 -8.40
C TYR A 878 40.92 5.50 -8.12
N LYS A 879 42.05 5.04 -8.64
CA LYS A 879 43.31 5.80 -8.60
C LYS A 879 43.36 6.91 -9.67
N ASN A 880 42.91 6.59 -10.88
CA ASN A 880 43.06 7.45 -12.07
C ASN A 880 41.73 8.04 -12.58
N PHE A 881 40.62 7.76 -11.90
CA PHE A 881 39.28 8.25 -12.25
C PHE A 881 38.63 8.88 -11.03
N SER A 882 37.55 9.66 -11.24
CA SER A 882 36.79 10.19 -10.11
C SER A 882 36.12 9.05 -9.34
N ALA A 883 36.11 9.15 -8.01
CA ALA A 883 35.41 8.20 -7.18
C ALA A 883 33.89 8.19 -7.47
N LEU A 884 33.27 7.02 -7.31
CA LEU A 884 31.83 6.82 -7.30
C LEU A 884 31.42 6.49 -5.86
N ASN A 885 30.30 7.04 -5.41
CA ASN A 885 29.85 6.95 -4.02
C ASN A 885 29.18 5.60 -3.72
N TYR A 886 28.52 4.97 -4.70
CA TYR A 886 27.62 3.83 -4.43
C TYR A 886 28.02 2.50 -5.07
N ALA A 887 28.91 2.48 -6.07
CA ALA A 887 29.22 1.28 -6.85
C ALA A 887 29.65 0.05 -6.01
N ALA A 888 30.45 0.25 -4.96
CA ALA A 888 30.84 -0.84 -4.05
C ALA A 888 29.65 -1.35 -3.18
N ALA A 889 28.77 -0.44 -2.74
CA ALA A 889 27.57 -0.80 -1.99
C ALA A 889 26.54 -1.52 -2.88
N ASP A 890 26.39 -1.06 -4.11
CA ASP A 890 25.56 -1.65 -5.16
C ASP A 890 25.96 -3.10 -5.43
N ALA A 891 27.24 -3.38 -5.61
CA ALA A 891 27.74 -4.75 -5.79
C ALA A 891 27.47 -5.64 -4.57
N ARG A 892 27.65 -5.13 -3.35
CA ARG A 892 27.36 -5.90 -2.12
C ARG A 892 25.88 -6.27 -2.03
N LEU A 893 24.98 -5.35 -2.37
CA LEU A 893 23.55 -5.60 -2.33
C LEU A 893 23.10 -6.50 -3.49
N ALA A 894 23.64 -6.29 -4.69
CA ALA A 894 23.40 -7.16 -5.84
C ALA A 894 23.79 -8.61 -5.52
N ALA A 895 24.94 -8.86 -4.89
CA ALA A 895 25.34 -10.20 -4.47
C ALA A 895 24.31 -10.86 -3.53
N GLN A 896 23.75 -10.10 -2.58
CA GLN A 896 22.70 -10.59 -1.69
C GLN A 896 21.42 -10.94 -2.45
N TYR A 897 21.03 -10.13 -3.45
CA TYR A 897 19.87 -10.41 -4.30
C TYR A 897 20.09 -11.60 -5.23
N LEU A 898 21.28 -11.77 -5.79
CA LEU A 898 21.61 -12.96 -6.59
C LEU A 898 21.50 -14.24 -5.74
N GLY A 899 21.91 -14.18 -4.47
CA GLY A 899 21.74 -15.28 -3.52
C GLY A 899 20.29 -15.51 -3.10
N GLY A 900 19.64 -14.47 -2.59
CA GLY A 900 18.30 -14.55 -1.98
C GLY A 900 17.14 -14.62 -2.97
N VAL A 901 17.21 -13.87 -4.07
CA VAL A 901 16.14 -13.78 -5.07
C VAL A 901 16.37 -14.72 -6.24
N MET A 902 17.56 -14.67 -6.85
CA MET A 902 17.88 -15.52 -8.01
C MET A 902 18.33 -16.93 -7.62
N GLY A 903 18.52 -17.18 -6.32
CA GLY A 903 18.81 -18.51 -5.77
C GLY A 903 20.19 -19.05 -6.11
N VAL A 904 21.17 -18.18 -6.39
CA VAL A 904 22.57 -18.57 -6.64
C VAL A 904 23.20 -19.00 -5.31
N PRO A 905 23.86 -20.17 -5.20
CA PRO A 905 24.54 -20.58 -3.98
C PRO A 905 25.58 -19.55 -3.57
N GLU A 906 25.59 -19.13 -2.30
CA GLU A 906 26.49 -18.07 -1.81
C GLU A 906 27.97 -18.42 -2.06
N GLU A 907 28.34 -19.70 -1.97
CA GLU A 907 29.68 -20.21 -2.26
C GLU A 907 30.10 -20.06 -3.74
N ASN A 908 29.11 -19.91 -4.62
CA ASN A 908 29.28 -19.71 -6.06
C ASN A 908 29.18 -18.23 -6.47
N ILE A 909 29.10 -17.30 -5.51
CA ILE A 909 29.15 -15.86 -5.77
C ILE A 909 30.56 -15.35 -5.44
N LYS A 910 31.24 -14.75 -6.42
CA LYS A 910 32.51 -14.05 -6.23
C LYS A 910 32.26 -12.55 -6.25
N LEU A 911 32.61 -11.88 -5.16
CA LEU A 911 32.44 -10.44 -4.98
C LEU A 911 33.80 -9.75 -4.90
N ALA A 912 34.08 -8.80 -5.78
CA ALA A 912 35.22 -7.88 -5.66
C ALA A 912 34.69 -6.46 -5.60
N VAL A 913 35.24 -5.68 -4.67
CA VAL A 913 34.96 -4.26 -4.59
C VAL A 913 36.23 -3.45 -4.46
N ASP A 914 36.20 -2.24 -5.01
CA ASP A 914 37.30 -1.28 -4.94
C ASP A 914 38.66 -1.93 -5.29
N GLY A 915 39.68 -1.78 -4.45
CA GLY A 915 41.04 -2.25 -4.72
C GLY A 915 41.19 -3.75 -5.03
N ASP A 916 40.22 -4.58 -4.65
CA ASP A 916 40.25 -6.02 -4.95
C ASP A 916 39.87 -6.33 -6.41
N ALA A 917 39.17 -5.41 -7.07
CA ALA A 917 38.62 -5.52 -8.41
C ALA A 917 39.63 -5.10 -9.50
N THR A 918 40.82 -5.70 -9.47
CA THR A 918 41.85 -5.51 -10.50
C THR A 918 41.48 -6.21 -11.81
N LYS A 919 42.08 -5.80 -12.94
CA LYS A 919 41.89 -6.47 -14.24
C LYS A 919 42.16 -7.98 -14.15
N THR A 920 43.26 -8.35 -13.51
CA THR A 920 43.66 -9.75 -13.34
C THR A 920 42.66 -10.52 -12.49
N THR A 921 42.09 -9.90 -11.45
CA THR A 921 41.02 -10.54 -10.66
C THR A 921 39.77 -10.75 -11.51
N ILE A 922 39.28 -9.70 -12.18
CA ILE A 922 37.99 -9.72 -12.89
C ILE A 922 38.05 -10.66 -14.09
N VAL A 923 39.06 -10.53 -14.94
CA VAL A 923 39.17 -11.27 -16.20
C VAL A 923 39.85 -12.61 -15.94
N ASP A 924 41.16 -12.59 -15.68
CA ASP A 924 42.02 -13.78 -15.74
C ASP A 924 41.69 -14.82 -14.65
N LYS A 925 41.12 -14.40 -13.52
CA LYS A 925 40.71 -15.32 -12.46
C LYS A 925 39.23 -15.66 -12.52
N TRP A 926 38.36 -14.66 -12.57
CA TRP A 926 36.94 -14.86 -12.25
C TRP A 926 36.04 -15.02 -13.46
N ALA A 927 36.23 -14.24 -14.53
CA ALA A 927 35.55 -14.49 -15.80
C ALA A 927 35.99 -15.84 -16.39
N ASP A 928 37.28 -16.16 -16.29
CA ASP A 928 37.85 -17.47 -16.64
C ASP A 928 37.20 -18.61 -15.86
N TRP A 929 37.12 -18.47 -14.54
CA TRP A 929 36.46 -19.45 -13.68
C TRP A 929 34.98 -19.62 -14.04
N LEU A 930 34.22 -18.54 -14.27
CA LEU A 930 32.83 -18.63 -14.71
C LEU A 930 32.70 -19.36 -16.05
N ALA A 931 33.60 -19.07 -17.00
CA ALA A 931 33.54 -19.63 -18.33
C ALA A 931 33.95 -21.12 -18.37
N SER A 932 34.92 -21.52 -17.55
CA SER A 932 35.51 -22.86 -17.58
C SER A 932 34.90 -23.83 -16.56
N LYS A 933 34.09 -23.36 -15.60
CA LYS A 933 33.52 -24.22 -14.54
C LYS A 933 32.46 -25.17 -15.13
N PRO A 934 32.69 -26.49 -15.11
CA PRO A 934 31.75 -27.46 -15.67
C PRO A 934 30.50 -27.59 -14.78
N GLY A 935 29.39 -27.97 -15.40
CA GLY A 935 28.14 -28.29 -14.68
C GLY A 935 27.28 -27.07 -14.30
N LEU A 936 27.68 -25.86 -14.67
CA LEU A 936 26.83 -24.67 -14.51
C LEU A 936 25.76 -24.63 -15.61
N ASP A 937 24.52 -24.32 -15.23
CA ASP A 937 23.39 -24.07 -16.13
C ASP A 937 23.17 -22.57 -16.38
N THR A 938 23.56 -21.71 -15.44
CA THR A 938 23.41 -20.24 -15.53
C THR A 938 24.65 -19.56 -14.97
N ILE A 939 25.20 -18.59 -15.71
CA ILE A 939 26.26 -17.71 -15.21
C ILE A 939 25.81 -16.25 -15.24
N ILE A 940 26.20 -15.50 -14.22
CA ILE A 940 25.82 -14.10 -14.05
C ILE A 940 27.07 -13.25 -13.86
N PHE A 941 27.19 -12.17 -14.60
CA PHE A 941 28.24 -11.16 -14.42
C PHE A 941 27.59 -9.81 -14.13
N TYR A 942 27.84 -9.24 -12.96
CA TYR A 942 27.37 -7.92 -12.56
C TYR A 942 28.57 -6.98 -12.39
N PHE A 943 28.47 -5.77 -12.95
CA PHE A 943 29.48 -4.74 -12.81
C PHE A 943 28.86 -3.37 -12.54
N ALA A 944 29.34 -2.68 -11.50
CA ALA A 944 29.06 -1.28 -11.23
C ALA A 944 30.37 -0.48 -11.18
N GLY A 945 30.50 0.54 -12.02
CA GLY A 945 31.76 1.31 -12.12
C GLY A 945 31.86 2.21 -13.35
N HIS A 946 33.07 2.68 -13.65
CA HIS A 946 33.34 3.44 -14.86
C HIS A 946 33.44 2.54 -16.08
N GLY A 947 32.90 3.02 -17.20
CA GLY A 947 33.23 2.55 -18.52
C GLY A 947 33.68 3.73 -19.39
N LEU A 948 34.31 3.42 -20.51
CA LEU A 948 34.73 4.42 -21.49
C LEU A 948 34.67 3.85 -22.91
N PRO A 949 34.45 4.69 -23.93
CA PRO A 949 34.68 4.30 -25.31
C PRO A 949 36.19 4.07 -25.52
N ASP A 950 36.54 3.32 -26.56
CA ASP A 950 37.93 3.03 -26.92
C ASP A 950 38.77 4.32 -26.95
N PRO A 951 39.80 4.47 -26.08
CA PRO A 951 40.67 5.65 -26.09
C PRO A 951 41.32 5.92 -27.46
N ALA A 952 41.62 4.88 -28.24
CA ALA A 952 42.27 4.99 -29.54
C ALA A 952 41.28 5.24 -30.69
N ASN A 953 40.00 4.88 -30.51
CA ASN A 953 38.95 5.11 -31.51
C ASN A 953 37.60 5.41 -30.84
N PRO A 954 37.40 6.59 -30.24
CA PRO A 954 36.27 6.79 -29.33
C PRO A 954 34.92 6.98 -30.04
N LYS A 955 34.89 7.02 -31.37
CA LYS A 955 33.65 7.15 -32.18
C LYS A 955 33.20 5.83 -32.81
N GLU A 956 34.13 4.94 -33.15
CA GLU A 956 33.84 3.68 -33.87
C GLU A 956 34.39 2.42 -33.17
N GLY A 957 35.15 2.59 -32.07
CA GLY A 957 35.78 1.52 -31.32
C GLY A 957 34.89 0.90 -30.24
N ASP A 958 35.40 -0.17 -29.63
CA ASP A 958 34.70 -0.91 -28.59
C ASP A 958 34.61 -0.15 -27.26
N THR A 959 33.67 -0.53 -26.41
CA THR A 959 33.58 0.00 -25.05
C THR A 959 34.41 -0.83 -24.07
N PHE A 960 34.98 -0.16 -23.09
CA PHE A 960 35.80 -0.75 -22.04
C PHE A 960 35.19 -0.53 -20.66
N LEU A 961 35.34 -1.51 -19.78
CA LEU A 961 35.13 -1.37 -18.34
C LEU A 961 36.46 -1.00 -17.66
N VAL A 962 36.40 -0.14 -16.65
CA VAL A 962 37.57 0.31 -15.90
C VAL A 962 37.71 -0.53 -14.63
N PRO A 963 38.77 -1.36 -14.50
CA PRO A 963 39.09 -2.03 -13.25
C PRO A 963 39.73 -1.05 -12.25
N ALA A 964 39.91 -1.46 -10.99
CA ALA A 964 40.46 -0.57 -9.95
C ALA A 964 41.90 -0.10 -10.24
N ASP A 965 42.67 -0.91 -10.96
CA ASP A 965 44.02 -0.63 -11.47
C ASP A 965 44.03 -0.07 -12.90
N GLY A 966 42.86 0.31 -13.44
CA GLY A 966 42.70 0.85 -14.77
C GLY A 966 43.34 2.23 -14.94
N ASP A 967 44.02 2.42 -16.06
CA ASP A 967 44.64 3.67 -16.47
C ASP A 967 44.14 4.03 -17.88
N PRO A 968 43.51 5.21 -18.06
CA PRO A 968 42.99 5.61 -19.36
C PRO A 968 44.07 5.76 -20.45
N GLU A 969 45.31 6.07 -20.06
CA GLU A 969 46.43 6.23 -20.98
C GLU A 969 47.05 4.87 -21.36
N ALA A 970 46.81 3.83 -20.57
CA ALA A 970 47.31 2.48 -20.82
C ALA A 970 46.15 1.53 -21.16
N ARG A 971 45.71 1.53 -22.42
CA ARG A 971 44.62 0.67 -22.95
C ARG A 971 44.69 -0.80 -22.49
N GLY A 972 45.90 -1.35 -22.36
CA GLY A 972 46.13 -2.71 -21.89
C GLY A 972 45.68 -3.00 -20.46
N THR A 973 45.44 -1.97 -19.64
CA THR A 973 44.92 -2.08 -18.27
C THR A 973 43.39 -2.10 -18.20
N LEU A 974 42.71 -1.79 -19.30
CA LEU A 974 41.25 -1.75 -19.38
C LEU A 974 40.66 -3.09 -19.81
N ILE A 975 39.37 -3.33 -19.56
CA ILE A 975 38.67 -4.58 -19.92
C ILE A 975 37.79 -4.31 -21.15
N ASN A 976 38.11 -4.91 -22.29
CA ASN A 976 37.25 -4.81 -23.47
C ASN A 976 35.93 -5.56 -23.22
N LEU A 977 34.80 -4.87 -23.34
CA LEU A 977 33.49 -5.42 -23.02
C LEU A 977 33.06 -6.52 -24.00
N ARG A 978 33.39 -6.39 -25.29
CA ARG A 978 33.08 -7.40 -26.30
C ARG A 978 33.83 -8.70 -26.02
N ASP A 979 35.13 -8.61 -25.74
CA ASP A 979 35.97 -9.76 -25.43
C ASP A 979 35.50 -10.46 -24.15
N LEU A 980 35.13 -9.69 -23.12
CA LEU A 980 34.56 -10.23 -21.89
C LEU A 980 33.27 -11.01 -22.15
N ILE A 981 32.31 -10.42 -22.90
CA ILE A 981 31.05 -11.09 -23.21
C ILE A 981 31.30 -12.35 -24.04
N ALA A 982 32.13 -12.28 -25.08
CA ALA A 982 32.48 -13.43 -25.90
C ALA A 982 33.12 -14.56 -25.08
N ARG A 983 33.99 -14.22 -24.12
CA ARG A 983 34.58 -15.16 -23.18
C ARG A 983 33.53 -15.85 -22.31
N LEU A 984 32.55 -15.12 -21.78
CA LEU A 984 31.46 -15.69 -20.99
C LEU A 984 30.53 -16.57 -21.84
N GLU A 985 30.27 -16.19 -23.09
CA GLU A 985 29.46 -16.98 -24.03
C GLU A 985 30.08 -18.34 -24.38
N GLY A 986 31.42 -18.42 -24.38
CA GLY A 986 32.18 -19.66 -24.56
C GLY A 986 31.97 -20.71 -23.45
N SER A 987 31.27 -20.35 -22.37
CA SER A 987 30.90 -21.29 -21.32
C SER A 987 29.91 -22.36 -21.77
N THR A 988 29.91 -23.50 -21.08
CA THR A 988 28.91 -24.56 -21.28
C THR A 988 27.54 -24.24 -20.66
N ALA A 989 27.40 -23.12 -19.93
CA ALA A 989 26.15 -22.74 -19.27
C ALA A 989 25.04 -22.48 -20.29
N LYS A 990 23.79 -22.79 -19.98
CA LYS A 990 22.66 -22.55 -20.92
C LYS A 990 22.35 -21.06 -21.02
N ASN A 991 22.36 -20.38 -19.87
CA ASN A 991 22.02 -18.98 -19.74
C ASN A 991 23.25 -18.17 -19.32
N VAL A 992 23.51 -17.07 -20.03
CA VAL A 992 24.56 -16.10 -19.69
C VAL A 992 23.89 -14.76 -19.48
N LEU A 993 23.99 -14.20 -18.27
CA LEU A 993 23.39 -12.92 -17.92
C LEU A 993 24.48 -11.91 -17.57
N VAL A 994 24.43 -10.74 -18.19
CA VAL A 994 25.38 -9.64 -17.97
C VAL A 994 24.62 -8.38 -17.58
N LEU A 995 24.93 -7.82 -16.41
CA LEU A 995 24.25 -6.67 -15.80
C LEU A 995 25.27 -5.55 -15.57
N LEU A 996 25.10 -4.39 -16.20
CA LEU A 996 26.12 -3.34 -16.26
C LEU A 996 25.57 -1.99 -15.79
N ASP A 997 26.01 -1.53 -14.62
CA ASP A 997 25.82 -0.16 -14.15
C ASP A 997 27.08 0.68 -14.43
N ALA A 998 27.28 1.06 -15.69
CA ALA A 998 28.46 1.81 -16.11
C ALA A 998 28.13 2.94 -17.10
N CYS A 999 28.82 4.06 -16.95
CA CYS A 999 28.83 5.13 -17.95
C CYS A 999 29.72 4.74 -19.14
N TYR A 1000 29.38 5.17 -20.35
CA TYR A 1000 30.28 5.04 -21.52
C TYR A 1000 30.54 6.40 -22.18
N SER A 1001 30.44 7.49 -21.41
CA SER A 1001 30.43 8.88 -21.90
C SER A 1001 31.81 9.55 -22.01
N GLY A 1002 32.90 8.81 -21.82
CA GLY A 1002 34.28 9.31 -21.96
C GLY A 1002 34.83 10.05 -20.74
N LEU A 1003 36.15 10.30 -20.76
CA LEU A 1003 36.93 10.93 -19.68
C LEU A 1003 36.47 12.38 -19.41
N LYS A 1004 36.57 12.82 -18.15
CA LYS A 1004 36.29 14.21 -17.71
C LYS A 1004 36.99 15.22 -18.63
N GLY A 1005 36.19 16.07 -19.29
CA GLY A 1005 36.68 17.15 -20.17
C GLY A 1005 36.43 16.91 -21.66
N SER A 1006 36.06 15.70 -22.07
CA SER A 1006 35.84 15.36 -23.49
C SER A 1006 34.41 15.71 -23.92
N ARG A 1007 34.12 16.97 -24.22
CA ARG A 1007 32.84 17.36 -24.83
C ARG A 1007 32.72 16.73 -26.23
N GLY A 1008 31.81 15.77 -26.39
CA GLY A 1008 31.33 15.32 -27.70
C GLY A 1008 31.84 13.97 -28.23
N LEU A 1009 32.49 13.13 -27.42
CA LEU A 1009 32.86 11.76 -27.79
C LEU A 1009 31.92 10.79 -27.06
N MET A 1010 30.84 10.40 -27.72
CA MET A 1010 29.84 9.52 -27.14
C MET A 1010 29.63 8.30 -28.04
N ALA A 1011 30.17 7.15 -27.63
CA ALA A 1011 29.85 5.85 -28.20
C ALA A 1011 29.44 4.93 -27.05
N GLY A 1012 28.26 4.31 -27.14
CA GLY A 1012 27.84 3.30 -26.17
C GLY A 1012 28.06 1.88 -26.70
N PRO A 1013 27.79 0.88 -25.86
CA PRO A 1013 28.07 -0.50 -26.19
C PRO A 1013 27.14 -1.02 -27.30
N LEU A 1014 27.75 -1.49 -28.39
CA LEU A 1014 27.08 -2.27 -29.43
C LEU A 1014 27.15 -3.75 -29.07
N PHE A 1015 26.03 -4.27 -28.59
CA PHE A 1015 25.83 -5.66 -28.21
C PHE A 1015 25.57 -6.53 -29.46
N ARG A 1016 26.51 -7.43 -29.82
CA ARG A 1016 26.44 -8.39 -30.95
C ARG A 1016 26.62 -9.84 -30.50
N GLN A 1017 25.99 -10.20 -29.40
CA GLN A 1017 26.09 -11.50 -28.76
C GLN A 1017 25.01 -12.47 -29.28
N GLN A 1018 25.26 -13.78 -29.16
CA GLN A 1018 24.36 -14.82 -29.68
C GLN A 1018 23.50 -15.48 -28.58
N LYS A 1019 23.98 -15.45 -27.34
CA LYS A 1019 23.48 -16.24 -26.20
C LYS A 1019 23.34 -15.42 -24.93
N ALA A 1020 24.20 -14.41 -24.71
CA ALA A 1020 24.14 -13.61 -23.50
C ALA A 1020 22.97 -12.61 -23.52
N VAL A 1021 22.21 -12.56 -22.42
CA VAL A 1021 21.25 -11.49 -22.13
C VAL A 1021 22.03 -10.36 -21.46
N VAL A 1022 22.01 -9.17 -22.03
CA VAL A 1022 22.75 -8.02 -21.49
C VAL A 1022 21.80 -6.88 -21.15
N LEU A 1023 21.81 -6.44 -19.90
CA LEU A 1023 21.12 -5.25 -19.41
C LEU A 1023 22.16 -4.23 -18.95
N SER A 1024 22.10 -3.02 -19.49
CA SER A 1024 23.02 -1.92 -19.23
C SER A 1024 22.26 -0.68 -18.81
N GLY A 1025 22.77 0.05 -17.82
CA GLY A 1025 22.14 1.25 -17.27
C GLY A 1025 22.08 2.44 -18.23
N ALA A 1026 22.88 2.47 -19.29
CA ALA A 1026 22.89 3.57 -20.25
C ALA A 1026 23.00 3.08 -21.70
N ASN A 1027 22.45 3.89 -22.62
CA ASN A 1027 22.49 3.66 -24.07
C ASN A 1027 23.64 4.43 -24.75
N ASN A 1028 23.73 4.26 -26.08
CA ASN A 1028 24.66 5.00 -26.92
C ASN A 1028 24.43 6.51 -26.79
N GLY A 1029 25.34 7.22 -26.12
CA GLY A 1029 25.20 8.67 -25.96
C GLY A 1029 25.10 9.16 -24.52
N GLN A 1030 24.75 8.28 -23.57
CA GLN A 1030 24.27 8.69 -22.25
C GLN A 1030 25.21 8.25 -21.11
N ALA A 1031 25.28 9.07 -20.07
CA ALA A 1031 25.96 8.72 -18.82
C ALA A 1031 25.03 7.86 -17.94
N SER A 1032 25.60 6.96 -17.14
CA SER A 1032 24.90 6.35 -15.99
C SER A 1032 25.02 7.29 -14.79
N PHE A 1033 23.93 7.59 -14.11
CA PHE A 1033 23.94 8.53 -12.98
C PHE A 1033 23.84 7.80 -11.64
N GLU A 1034 24.47 8.38 -10.63
CA GLU A 1034 24.23 8.02 -9.23
C GLU A 1034 22.89 8.60 -8.77
N PHE A 1035 22.08 7.78 -8.10
CA PHE A 1035 20.80 8.17 -7.53
C PHE A 1035 20.96 8.46 -6.04
N GLU A 1036 21.48 9.66 -5.75
CA GLU A 1036 21.86 10.11 -4.40
C GLU A 1036 20.74 9.96 -3.36
N LYS A 1037 19.49 10.20 -3.75
CA LYS A 1037 18.33 10.03 -2.84
C LYS A 1037 18.16 8.58 -2.37
N ALA A 1038 18.54 7.59 -3.19
CA ALA A 1038 18.45 6.17 -2.87
C ALA A 1038 19.76 5.57 -2.32
N GLY A 1039 20.88 6.28 -2.45
CA GLY A 1039 22.18 5.74 -2.08
C GLY A 1039 22.67 4.61 -2.99
N HIS A 1040 22.25 4.63 -4.27
CA HIS A 1040 22.50 3.58 -5.27
C HIS A 1040 22.70 4.19 -6.67
N GLY A 1041 23.22 3.47 -7.64
CA GLY A 1041 23.09 3.80 -9.07
C GLY A 1041 21.63 3.68 -9.54
N TYR A 1042 21.18 4.51 -10.49
CA TYR A 1042 19.79 4.46 -10.99
C TYR A 1042 19.44 3.07 -11.55
N PHE A 1043 20.35 2.45 -12.31
CA PHE A 1043 20.14 1.12 -12.87
C PHE A 1043 20.07 0.07 -11.78
N THR A 1044 21.06 0.02 -10.89
CA THR A 1044 21.08 -0.96 -9.80
C THR A 1044 19.84 -0.85 -8.92
N TYR A 1045 19.43 0.36 -8.54
CA TYR A 1045 18.25 0.58 -7.72
C TYR A 1045 16.97 -0.04 -8.33
N TYR A 1046 16.65 0.33 -9.57
CA TYR A 1046 15.45 -0.17 -10.24
C TYR A 1046 15.57 -1.64 -10.65
N MET A 1047 16.76 -2.13 -11.00
CA MET A 1047 17.00 -3.55 -11.25
C MET A 1047 16.66 -4.38 -10.01
N LEU A 1048 17.16 -3.99 -8.84
CA LEU A 1048 16.91 -4.72 -7.59
C LEU A 1048 15.45 -4.62 -7.13
N LEU A 1049 14.79 -3.49 -7.39
CA LEU A 1049 13.37 -3.30 -7.06
C LEU A 1049 12.46 -4.13 -7.98
N GLY A 1050 12.80 -4.22 -9.27
CA GLY A 1050 12.18 -5.13 -10.22
C GLY A 1050 12.38 -6.60 -9.81
N LEU A 1051 13.61 -6.98 -9.46
CA LEU A 1051 13.97 -8.27 -8.85
C LEU A 1051 13.41 -8.46 -7.42
N LYS A 1052 12.71 -7.51 -6.84
CA LYS A 1052 11.95 -7.73 -5.60
C LYS A 1052 10.50 -8.13 -5.88
N GLY A 1053 10.07 -8.06 -7.14
CA GLY A 1053 8.73 -8.43 -7.60
C GLY A 1053 7.99 -7.29 -8.31
N GLN A 1054 8.51 -6.05 -8.30
CA GLN A 1054 7.82 -4.94 -8.99
C GLN A 1054 7.75 -5.13 -10.51
N ALA A 1055 8.67 -5.90 -11.09
CA ALA A 1055 8.66 -6.19 -12.52
C ALA A 1055 7.57 -7.20 -12.93
N ASP A 1056 7.05 -8.02 -12.01
CA ASP A 1056 5.95 -8.97 -12.29
C ASP A 1056 4.59 -8.24 -12.34
N ALA A 1057 4.46 -7.11 -11.66
CA ALA A 1057 3.20 -6.36 -11.61
C ALA A 1057 2.86 -5.70 -12.96
N ALA A 1058 1.56 -5.65 -13.27
CA ALA A 1058 1.05 -4.83 -14.37
C ALA A 1058 1.42 -3.35 -14.17
N PRO A 1059 1.82 -2.60 -15.22
CA PRO A 1059 1.74 -2.96 -16.65
C PRO A 1059 2.99 -3.67 -17.22
N TYR A 1060 4.00 -3.96 -16.41
CA TYR A 1060 5.30 -4.46 -16.90
C TYR A 1060 5.33 -5.99 -17.02
N GLY A 1061 4.74 -6.66 -16.05
CA GLY A 1061 4.60 -8.11 -16.02
C GLY A 1061 3.15 -8.56 -16.04
N ASN A 1062 2.97 -9.86 -15.86
CA ASN A 1062 1.70 -10.56 -16.03
C ASN A 1062 1.08 -11.02 -14.70
N SER A 1063 1.70 -10.69 -13.56
CA SER A 1063 1.33 -11.08 -12.20
C SER A 1063 1.26 -12.60 -11.99
N ASP A 1064 2.15 -13.38 -12.62
CA ASP A 1064 2.22 -14.84 -12.51
C ASP A 1064 3.11 -15.34 -11.36
N GLY A 1065 3.71 -14.40 -10.62
CA GLY A 1065 4.61 -14.68 -9.50
C GLY A 1065 6.05 -14.94 -9.94
N ALA A 1066 6.42 -14.75 -11.20
CA ALA A 1066 7.80 -14.81 -11.67
C ALA A 1066 8.22 -13.49 -12.33
N VAL A 1067 9.49 -13.14 -12.19
CA VAL A 1067 10.09 -12.05 -12.97
C VAL A 1067 10.98 -12.67 -14.03
N THR A 1068 10.67 -12.43 -15.28
CA THR A 1068 11.53 -12.76 -16.43
C THR A 1068 12.48 -11.61 -16.78
N ASP A 1069 13.49 -11.88 -17.58
CA ASP A 1069 14.40 -10.88 -18.15
C ASP A 1069 13.66 -9.82 -18.99
N SER A 1070 12.64 -10.22 -19.76
CA SER A 1070 11.79 -9.29 -20.52
C SER A 1070 10.98 -8.36 -19.60
N GLU A 1071 10.37 -8.89 -18.55
CA GLU A 1071 9.58 -8.11 -17.58
C GLU A 1071 10.47 -7.17 -16.78
N LEU A 1072 11.62 -7.65 -16.33
CA LEU A 1072 12.63 -6.84 -15.65
C LEU A 1072 13.09 -5.69 -16.55
N CYS A 1073 13.38 -5.98 -17.83
CA CYS A 1073 13.79 -4.95 -18.75
C CYS A 1073 12.70 -3.89 -18.99
N ALA A 1074 11.45 -4.31 -19.19
CA ALA A 1074 10.32 -3.39 -19.38
C ALA A 1074 10.15 -2.46 -18.17
N TYR A 1075 10.20 -3.02 -16.96
CA TYR A 1075 10.12 -2.28 -15.71
C TYR A 1075 11.28 -1.28 -15.55
N VAL A 1076 12.52 -1.73 -15.75
CA VAL A 1076 13.72 -0.90 -15.56
C VAL A 1076 13.75 0.23 -16.60
N LYS A 1077 13.41 -0.04 -17.87
CA LYS A 1077 13.27 0.98 -18.94
C LYS A 1077 12.28 2.07 -18.56
N ALA A 1078 11.06 1.69 -18.17
CA ALA A 1078 10.02 2.66 -17.83
C ALA A 1078 10.38 3.46 -16.57
N SER A 1079 10.81 2.76 -15.52
CA SER A 1079 11.08 3.37 -14.22
C SER A 1079 12.29 4.30 -14.27
N MET A 1080 13.37 3.92 -14.95
CA MET A 1080 14.54 4.80 -15.14
C MET A 1080 14.24 5.98 -16.06
N PHE A 1081 13.46 5.77 -17.11
CA PHE A 1081 13.06 6.86 -18.01
C PHE A 1081 12.24 7.90 -17.26
N GLU A 1082 11.26 7.48 -16.45
CA GLU A 1082 10.50 8.37 -15.56
C GLU A 1082 11.41 9.01 -14.52
N ALA A 1083 12.31 8.24 -13.91
CA ALA A 1083 13.11 8.72 -12.78
C ALA A 1083 14.19 9.74 -13.15
N THR A 1084 14.73 9.62 -14.36
CA THR A 1084 15.79 10.49 -14.87
C THR A 1084 15.26 11.56 -15.82
N SER A 1085 13.95 11.60 -16.07
CA SER A 1085 13.31 12.43 -17.10
C SER A 1085 13.93 12.22 -18.48
N GLY A 1086 14.21 10.96 -18.84
CA GLY A 1086 14.81 10.56 -20.11
C GLY A 1086 16.31 10.83 -20.24
N ARG A 1087 17.00 11.33 -19.21
CA ARG A 1087 18.46 11.57 -19.24
C ARG A 1087 19.29 10.29 -19.31
N GLN A 1088 18.72 9.18 -18.83
CA GLN A 1088 19.35 7.87 -18.84
C GLN A 1088 18.33 6.81 -19.24
N THR A 1089 18.63 6.08 -20.30
CA THR A 1089 17.80 5.02 -20.84
C THR A 1089 18.58 3.71 -20.82
N PRO A 1090 18.10 2.67 -20.12
CA PRO A 1090 18.78 1.40 -20.08
C PRO A 1090 18.66 0.65 -21.41
N VAL A 1091 19.69 -0.10 -21.77
CA VAL A 1091 19.73 -0.96 -22.95
C VAL A 1091 19.59 -2.40 -22.49
N CYS A 1092 18.74 -3.13 -23.18
CA CYS A 1092 18.59 -4.56 -22.99
C CYS A 1092 18.75 -5.22 -24.35
N SER A 1093 19.36 -6.41 -24.38
CA SER A 1093 19.65 -7.11 -25.63
C SER A 1093 19.59 -8.62 -25.44
N ASN A 1094 19.11 -9.30 -26.49
CA ASN A 1094 18.88 -10.75 -26.53
C ASN A 1094 17.89 -11.25 -25.45
N GLU A 1095 16.94 -10.40 -25.03
CA GLU A 1095 15.90 -10.72 -24.05
C GLU A 1095 15.00 -11.88 -24.54
N GLY A 1096 14.58 -12.75 -23.61
CA GLY A 1096 13.73 -13.89 -23.87
C GLY A 1096 12.72 -14.13 -22.76
N LYS A 1097 12.68 -15.35 -22.23
CA LYS A 1097 11.86 -15.73 -21.06
C LYS A 1097 12.71 -16.38 -19.99
N LEU A 1098 13.93 -15.85 -19.79
CA LEU A 1098 14.77 -16.32 -18.71
C LEU A 1098 14.13 -15.88 -17.39
N GLU A 1099 13.58 -16.83 -16.65
CA GLU A 1099 13.12 -16.56 -15.29
C GLU A 1099 14.32 -16.08 -14.48
N MET A 1100 14.19 -14.92 -13.84
CA MET A 1100 15.22 -14.29 -13.00
C MET A 1100 14.98 -14.63 -11.53
N GLY A 1101 13.71 -14.67 -11.10
CA GLY A 1101 13.31 -15.08 -9.75
C GLY A 1101 11.80 -15.30 -9.65
N ARG A 1102 11.36 -15.99 -8.60
CA ARG A 1102 9.95 -16.33 -8.36
C ARG A 1102 9.52 -15.93 -6.96
N TYR A 1103 8.45 -15.15 -6.88
CA TYR A 1103 7.85 -14.58 -5.67
C TYR A 1103 6.59 -15.37 -5.34
N ARG A 1104 6.43 -15.77 -4.07
CA ARG A 1104 5.26 -16.50 -3.58
C ARG A 1104 4.49 -15.67 -2.59
#